data_AF-A0A5M8P5Q4-F1
#
_entry.id   AF-A0A5M8P5Q4-F1
#
_cell.length_a   1.000
_cell.length_b   1.000
_cell.length_c   1.000
_cell.angle_alpha   90.00
_cell.angle_beta   90.00
_cell.angle_gamma   90.00
#
_symmetry.space_group_name_H-M   'P 1'
#
loop_
_entity.id
_entity.type
_entity.pdbx_description
1 polymer ?
#
loop_
_entity_poly.entity_id
_entity_poly.type
_entity_poly.pdbx_seq_one_letter_code
_entity_poly.pdbx_strand_id
1 'polypeptide(L)'
;MRKVYLLIMVLMLMCIVAPSMFADAVYNDIDRTDWTVTTSTDTGYGYVPDGTTGKPQDMFDGTGATFLSLVKPGKSYGTVPAQSAEFIPSFTVDLGTSQSFNYIKWQHRSGNQYNYLRVWGVDVAGSNDGLNFTTIVSELEIPTNDRVAHAQDPNPYYIDIPASSYKYVRVTLTKWSDNSGGAASGSTMQIGEFGLGNTSTDIVIYQPADLTFGDILQGANSTKTLTVTGANLSSAITYTKGDEADAAAFTITPGAWTSTGGTAEIKFAPTAKKLYDATLILNSDGALETQTIHLIGNADFDLPVQISSKNTTDEHWYYIQFARQATAGKVLTVVDPTIEGDTIRQLPLDVTNASQLWKVTGTWDNYTVENKSNNRALVYAYAPVGEDPATGEPTPEINRYVTEEADLADQFGFVRYGTTDTWQLKNVSNYTDAPATKLYVNDLTGASVTGYSVNNAGNQLRFIDADIAQIIVAADTVKLGSVKSGTSDTLKVIVAGLKLTSDITIVLSNDADGVYTLNTTSLPATGGDVEVTFAPTAYKKISYATLTLTSGSIVKTVVVSTTSDTGVSKYYVGTTWGARNDGEIVETIPTTLKANDVIWIAEGEYTTAQITLQNGVQIYGGFAGTEQNPNERAVGVKPWEFTHPSVLKNSAALVASSAASNDLIDGVTFEGTSVIGRAFQSTAGEGHIIRNSVLKNFNSGASDGGAFNIRAGAEIYNCLITGNAGVKGGGGYFEGGSIHDCEITNNSVTLKLTTSPGGSADNTKGCGGGLFLSTEKGGAKAYNLYVSGNTASFGGGIYSRSNTKLYNSVIVNNTADESGSGVAFEKRDAGAQVYNVTIANNRSNQRRGAGVLFSGENQVQHLYNSILWNNTDGYEDIYNISGYESATPVIKNVIIDDLEYYAEVDPNLAITNGIAVEDSTLLFTANWVTADASPGKEAGLILLSEAIVDVDPETDLETVIPATYLEFATGKDFAGNQRIAGTIDIGPYEDQSNVAINNVKPEIVGNVIATKYYNIQGIEVSRPTTTGVYIQKEWLDTNKIRVTKFLNIQK
;
A
#
# COMPACT_ATOMS: atom_id res chain seq x y z
N MET A 1 -16.49 47.38 43.09
CA MET A 1 -17.30 46.99 41.91
C MET A 1 -16.76 45.80 41.12
N ARG A 2 -15.44 45.52 41.06
CA ARG A 2 -14.91 44.27 40.45
C ARG A 2 -15.00 42.99 41.32
N LYS A 3 -15.27 43.11 42.63
CA LYS A 3 -15.48 41.96 43.54
C LYS A 3 -16.92 41.42 43.61
N VAL A 4 -17.90 42.13 43.04
CA VAL A 4 -19.31 41.65 42.96
C VAL A 4 -19.58 40.92 41.64
N TYR A 5 -18.88 41.27 40.55
CA TYR A 5 -18.97 40.55 39.28
C TYR A 5 -18.28 39.17 39.30
N LEU A 6 -17.20 39.00 40.07
CA LEU A 6 -16.53 37.71 40.19
C LEU A 6 -17.31 36.72 41.08
N LEU A 7 -18.07 37.21 42.07
CA LEU A 7 -18.92 36.36 42.91
C LEU A 7 -20.18 35.89 42.15
N ILE A 8 -20.72 36.71 41.24
CA ILE A 8 -21.86 36.32 40.38
C ILE A 8 -21.41 35.40 39.22
N MET A 9 -20.20 35.58 38.67
CA MET A 9 -19.66 34.65 37.68
C MET A 9 -19.25 33.30 38.27
N VAL A 10 -18.74 33.25 39.51
CA VAL A 10 -18.43 31.98 40.20
C VAL A 10 -19.70 31.26 40.65
N LEU A 11 -20.77 31.97 41.04
CA LEU A 11 -22.08 31.35 41.30
C LEU A 11 -22.83 30.90 40.02
N MET A 12 -22.60 31.53 38.86
CA MET A 12 -23.19 31.07 37.58
C MET A 12 -22.42 29.90 36.94
N LEU A 13 -21.11 29.79 37.18
CA LEU A 13 -20.31 28.68 36.64
C LEU A 13 -20.34 27.41 37.52
N MET A 14 -20.74 27.52 38.79
CA MET A 14 -20.97 26.37 39.69
C MET A 14 -22.37 25.74 39.54
N CYS A 15 -23.24 26.27 38.67
CA CYS A 15 -24.55 25.69 38.36
C CYS A 15 -24.64 24.95 37.01
N ILE A 16 -23.52 24.76 36.29
CA ILE A 16 -23.51 24.08 34.96
C ILE A 16 -22.55 22.87 34.95
N VAL A 17 -22.36 22.22 36.10
CA VAL A 17 -21.86 20.82 36.15
C VAL A 17 -22.57 20.06 37.27
N ALA A 18 -23.90 20.11 37.26
CA ALA A 18 -24.66 18.91 37.55
C ALA A 18 -25.10 18.41 36.16
N PRO A 19 -24.89 17.13 35.78
CA PRO A 19 -25.71 16.60 34.71
C PRO A 19 -27.14 16.83 35.17
N SER A 20 -27.87 17.67 34.45
CA SER A 20 -29.32 17.74 34.56
C SER A 20 -29.84 16.39 34.12
N MET A 21 -29.77 15.40 35.00
CA MET A 21 -30.53 14.16 34.94
C MET A 21 -31.99 14.53 35.20
N PHE A 22 -32.61 15.16 34.21
CA PHE A 22 -33.98 14.79 33.94
C PHE A 22 -33.88 13.35 33.44
N ALA A 23 -34.57 12.41 34.09
CA ALA A 23 -34.71 11.07 33.54
C ALA A 23 -35.24 11.23 32.12
N ASP A 24 -34.45 10.84 31.11
CA ASP A 24 -34.92 10.89 29.72
C ASP A 24 -36.19 10.05 29.64
N ALA A 25 -37.29 10.69 29.26
CA ALA A 25 -38.56 10.00 29.09
C ALA A 25 -38.37 8.86 28.09
N VAL A 26 -38.73 7.63 28.49
CA VAL A 26 -38.70 6.50 27.55
C VAL A 26 -39.91 6.64 26.64
N TYR A 27 -39.66 6.92 25.37
CA TYR A 27 -40.69 7.01 24.34
C TYR A 27 -41.07 5.60 23.89
N ASN A 28 -42.25 5.12 24.31
CA ASN A 28 -42.77 3.81 23.89
C ASN A 28 -43.69 3.99 22.69
N ASP A 29 -43.23 3.58 21.51
CA ASP A 29 -44.02 3.63 20.27
C ASP A 29 -45.23 2.68 20.39
N ILE A 30 -46.41 3.14 19.94
CA ILE A 30 -47.55 2.24 19.74
C ILE A 30 -47.27 1.38 18.49
N ASP A 31 -47.60 0.10 18.57
CA ASP A 31 -47.53 -0.81 17.43
C ASP A 31 -48.42 -0.31 16.27
N ARG A 32 -47.79 -0.14 15.10
CA ARG A 32 -48.39 0.43 13.88
C ARG A 32 -48.79 -0.63 12.86
N THR A 33 -48.60 -1.92 13.18
CA THR A 33 -48.78 -3.04 12.23
C THR A 33 -50.18 -3.05 11.59
N ASP A 34 -51.21 -2.67 12.34
CA ASP A 34 -52.61 -2.65 11.87
C ASP A 34 -53.12 -1.25 11.47
N TRP A 35 -52.25 -0.24 11.44
CA TRP A 35 -52.67 1.12 11.12
C TRP A 35 -52.96 1.29 9.63
N THR A 36 -53.98 2.10 9.33
CA THR A 36 -54.26 2.53 7.96
C THR A 36 -54.24 4.05 7.87
N VAL A 37 -53.89 4.58 6.70
CA VAL A 37 -53.78 6.03 6.49
C VAL A 37 -54.46 6.43 5.19
N THR A 38 -55.16 7.55 5.26
CA THR A 38 -55.80 8.22 4.12
C THR A 38 -55.27 9.64 4.02
N THR A 39 -55.07 10.13 2.80
CA THR A 39 -54.57 11.49 2.54
C THR A 39 -55.68 12.32 1.90
N SER A 40 -55.73 13.62 2.20
CA SER A 40 -56.70 14.52 1.57
C SER A 40 -56.28 14.85 0.14
N THR A 41 -57.27 15.03 -0.73
CA THR A 41 -57.06 15.50 -2.11
C THR A 41 -58.32 16.16 -2.65
N ASP A 42 -58.17 17.23 -3.45
CA ASP A 42 -59.26 17.86 -4.22
C ASP A 42 -59.28 17.41 -5.70
N THR A 43 -58.25 16.70 -6.15
CA THR A 43 -58.11 16.18 -7.53
C THR A 43 -58.35 14.68 -7.64
N GLY A 44 -58.51 13.98 -6.50
CA GLY A 44 -58.60 12.53 -6.43
C GLY A 44 -57.24 11.81 -6.35
N TYR A 45 -56.13 12.55 -6.40
CA TYR A 45 -54.77 12.02 -6.24
C TYR A 45 -54.22 12.34 -4.86
N GLY A 46 -54.29 11.37 -3.94
CA GLY A 46 -53.88 11.54 -2.54
C GLY A 46 -52.37 11.46 -2.29
N TYR A 47 -51.56 11.04 -3.25
CA TYR A 47 -50.09 10.96 -3.12
C TYR A 47 -49.46 10.88 -4.51
N VAL A 48 -48.14 11.02 -4.59
CA VAL A 48 -47.37 10.80 -5.83
C VAL A 48 -46.22 9.82 -5.60
N PRO A 49 -46.15 8.71 -6.37
CA PRO A 49 -45.00 7.81 -6.32
C PRO A 49 -43.68 8.51 -6.71
N ASP A 50 -42.60 8.18 -6.00
CA ASP A 50 -41.22 8.57 -6.31
C ASP A 50 -40.36 7.28 -6.29
N GLY A 51 -40.20 6.65 -7.46
CA GLY A 51 -39.58 5.32 -7.57
C GLY A 51 -40.44 4.23 -6.94
N THR A 52 -39.87 3.44 -6.03
CA THR A 52 -40.57 2.36 -5.30
C THR A 52 -41.27 2.82 -4.02
N THR A 53 -41.22 4.12 -3.73
CA THR A 53 -41.73 4.77 -2.51
C THR A 53 -42.72 5.89 -2.87
N GLY A 54 -43.34 6.54 -1.90
CA GLY A 54 -44.25 7.67 -2.06
C GLY A 54 -45.68 7.38 -1.61
N LYS A 55 -46.02 6.12 -1.30
CA LYS A 55 -47.37 5.73 -0.86
C LYS A 55 -47.62 6.15 0.59
N PRO A 56 -48.88 6.34 1.01
CA PRO A 56 -49.20 6.71 2.38
C PRO A 56 -48.64 5.73 3.43
N GLN A 57 -48.65 4.42 3.16
CA GLN A 57 -48.19 3.41 4.11
C GLN A 57 -46.66 3.38 4.30
N ASP A 58 -45.91 3.99 3.38
CA ASP A 58 -44.45 4.01 3.41
C ASP A 58 -43.89 4.84 4.59
N MET A 59 -44.75 5.47 5.40
CA MET A 59 -44.37 6.23 6.61
C MET A 59 -44.47 5.42 7.92
N PHE A 60 -44.77 4.11 7.84
CA PHE A 60 -45.01 3.23 8.99
C PHE A 60 -44.02 2.07 9.14
N ASP A 61 -43.02 1.94 8.26
CA ASP A 61 -42.15 0.75 8.20
C ASP A 61 -40.89 0.84 9.09
N GLY A 62 -40.71 1.96 9.80
CA GLY A 62 -39.65 2.14 10.77
C GLY A 62 -38.35 2.69 10.19
N THR A 63 -38.38 3.20 8.95
CA THR A 63 -37.21 3.79 8.29
C THR A 63 -37.57 5.06 7.53
N GLY A 64 -36.79 6.13 7.71
CA GLY A 64 -36.95 7.33 6.88
C GLY A 64 -36.52 7.16 5.42
N ALA A 65 -36.06 5.98 4.97
CA ALA A 65 -35.62 5.75 3.58
C ALA A 65 -36.79 5.64 2.59
N THR A 66 -37.90 5.06 3.04
CA THR A 66 -39.23 5.08 2.43
C THR A 66 -40.00 6.28 3.00
N PHE A 67 -40.98 6.79 2.26
CA PHE A 67 -41.67 8.02 2.64
C PHE A 67 -43.02 8.19 1.94
N LEU A 68 -43.96 8.85 2.59
CA LEU A 68 -45.12 9.44 1.94
C LEU A 68 -44.71 10.69 1.16
N SER A 69 -45.18 10.83 -0.08
CA SER A 69 -44.91 11.99 -0.94
C SER A 69 -46.21 12.66 -1.39
N LEU A 70 -46.40 13.91 -1.00
CA LEU A 70 -47.59 14.72 -1.31
C LEU A 70 -47.21 15.89 -2.23
N VAL A 71 -48.00 16.16 -3.26
CA VAL A 71 -47.77 17.32 -4.13
C VAL A 71 -48.22 18.60 -3.42
N LYS A 72 -47.35 19.61 -3.43
CA LYS A 72 -47.63 20.93 -2.84
C LYS A 72 -48.84 21.58 -3.52
N PRO A 73 -49.72 22.27 -2.77
CA PRO A 73 -50.82 23.06 -3.33
C PRO A 73 -50.34 24.01 -4.43
N GLY A 74 -51.08 24.08 -5.54
CA GLY A 74 -50.72 24.89 -6.72
C GLY A 74 -49.56 24.38 -7.58
N LYS A 75 -48.94 23.24 -7.24
CA LYS A 75 -47.85 22.61 -8.02
C LYS A 75 -48.34 21.28 -8.61
N SER A 76 -47.72 20.84 -9.71
CA SER A 76 -47.90 19.49 -10.25
C SER A 76 -46.59 18.70 -10.16
N TYR A 77 -46.69 17.37 -10.14
CA TYR A 77 -45.53 16.48 -10.16
C TYR A 77 -45.89 15.14 -10.82
N GLY A 78 -45.12 14.74 -11.85
CA GLY A 78 -45.40 13.54 -12.63
C GLY A 78 -46.80 13.57 -13.25
N THR A 79 -47.60 12.53 -12.99
CA THR A 79 -48.98 12.40 -13.47
C THR A 79 -50.01 13.04 -12.54
N VAL A 80 -49.60 13.55 -11.38
CA VAL A 80 -50.52 14.16 -10.40
C VAL A 80 -50.73 15.63 -10.75
N PRO A 81 -51.97 16.05 -11.08
CA PRO A 81 -52.28 17.42 -11.45
C PRO A 81 -52.17 18.36 -10.24
N ALA A 82 -52.12 19.67 -10.51
CA ALA A 82 -52.05 20.65 -9.43
C ALA A 82 -53.36 20.74 -8.65
N GLN A 83 -53.26 20.56 -7.34
CA GLN A 83 -54.34 20.86 -6.38
C GLN A 83 -54.54 22.38 -6.29
N SER A 84 -55.72 22.82 -5.84
CA SER A 84 -55.98 24.25 -5.62
C SER A 84 -54.87 24.88 -4.77
N ALA A 85 -54.45 26.11 -5.08
CA ALA A 85 -53.43 26.80 -4.28
C ALA A 85 -53.88 27.08 -2.83
N GLU A 86 -55.21 27.10 -2.59
CA GLU A 86 -55.81 27.25 -1.26
C GLU A 86 -56.00 25.90 -0.53
N PHE A 87 -55.71 24.78 -1.20
CA PHE A 87 -55.84 23.46 -0.59
C PHE A 87 -54.83 23.29 0.54
N ILE A 88 -55.27 22.79 1.69
CA ILE A 88 -54.39 22.45 2.82
C ILE A 88 -54.30 20.92 2.92
N PRO A 89 -53.15 20.32 2.59
CA PRO A 89 -52.97 18.87 2.65
C PRO A 89 -53.05 18.35 4.08
N SER A 90 -53.60 17.16 4.25
CA SER A 90 -53.69 16.45 5.53
C SER A 90 -53.64 14.94 5.29
N PHE A 91 -53.32 14.20 6.34
CA PHE A 91 -53.53 12.75 6.38
C PHE A 91 -54.25 12.36 7.67
N THR A 92 -55.08 11.33 7.60
CA THR A 92 -55.79 10.75 8.75
C THR A 92 -55.39 9.30 8.91
N VAL A 93 -54.88 8.98 10.09
CA VAL A 93 -54.49 7.62 10.50
C VAL A 93 -55.62 7.01 11.32
N ASP A 94 -56.06 5.80 10.95
CA ASP A 94 -56.93 4.94 11.75
C ASP A 94 -56.04 3.94 12.51
N LEU A 95 -56.04 4.04 13.84
CA LEU A 95 -55.26 3.18 14.74
C LEU A 95 -55.95 1.82 14.99
N GLY A 96 -57.11 1.57 14.36
CA GLY A 96 -57.94 0.36 14.53
C GLY A 96 -58.86 0.44 15.76
N THR A 97 -58.29 0.80 16.91
CA THR A 97 -59.00 1.04 18.18
C THR A 97 -58.55 2.36 18.82
N SER A 98 -59.31 2.85 19.81
CA SER A 98 -58.86 4.02 20.58
C SER A 98 -57.58 3.67 21.35
N GLN A 99 -56.53 4.47 21.15
CA GLN A 99 -55.23 4.32 21.81
C GLN A 99 -54.89 5.61 22.55
N SER A 100 -54.29 5.50 23.73
CA SER A 100 -53.74 6.64 24.46
C SER A 100 -52.35 6.98 23.94
N PHE A 101 -52.03 8.26 23.79
CA PHE A 101 -50.71 8.75 23.39
C PHE A 101 -50.46 10.17 23.90
N ASN A 102 -49.20 10.56 24.06
CA ASN A 102 -48.79 11.91 24.48
C ASN A 102 -47.58 12.45 23.71
N TYR A 103 -47.16 11.80 22.62
CA TYR A 103 -46.19 12.36 21.68
C TYR A 103 -46.46 11.90 20.25
N ILE A 104 -45.92 12.64 19.29
CA ILE A 104 -45.80 12.22 17.89
C ILE A 104 -44.34 11.89 17.57
N LYS A 105 -44.13 10.81 16.82
CA LYS A 105 -42.85 10.48 16.20
C LYS A 105 -42.87 10.99 14.77
N TRP A 106 -41.82 11.72 14.35
CA TRP A 106 -41.74 12.31 13.02
C TRP A 106 -40.34 12.17 12.44
N GLN A 107 -40.20 11.71 11.19
CA GLN A 107 -38.94 11.80 10.46
C GLN A 107 -39.18 12.35 9.06
N HIS A 108 -38.31 13.26 8.60
CA HIS A 108 -38.25 13.62 7.19
C HIS A 108 -37.58 12.51 6.39
N ARG A 109 -37.76 12.48 5.07
CA ARG A 109 -37.05 11.54 4.20
C ARG A 109 -35.53 11.57 4.46
N SER A 110 -34.97 10.42 4.81
CA SER A 110 -33.55 10.20 4.98
C SER A 110 -32.81 10.25 3.64
N GLY A 111 -31.56 10.70 3.66
CA GLY A 111 -30.75 10.85 2.44
C GLY A 111 -31.08 12.05 1.54
N ASN A 112 -32.10 12.85 1.85
CA ASN A 112 -32.42 14.08 1.12
C ASN A 112 -32.08 15.34 1.93
N GLN A 113 -31.28 16.23 1.34
CA GLN A 113 -30.73 17.43 1.97
C GLN A 113 -31.59 18.69 1.74
N TYR A 114 -32.62 18.61 0.91
CA TYR A 114 -33.38 19.79 0.50
C TYR A 114 -34.48 20.15 1.49
N ASN A 115 -34.26 21.22 2.28
CA ASN A 115 -35.24 21.73 3.25
C ASN A 115 -36.60 22.10 2.62
N TYR A 116 -36.61 22.46 1.33
CA TYR A 116 -37.85 22.77 0.61
C TYR A 116 -38.78 21.56 0.36
N LEU A 117 -38.35 20.33 0.66
CA LEU A 117 -39.19 19.13 0.59
C LEU A 117 -39.78 18.73 1.96
N ARG A 118 -39.48 19.47 3.02
CA ARG A 118 -39.88 19.14 4.40
C ARG A 118 -41.16 19.87 4.81
N VAL A 119 -41.92 19.24 5.70
CA VAL A 119 -43.03 19.88 6.41
C VAL A 119 -42.46 20.63 7.62
N TRP A 120 -42.85 21.89 7.79
CA TRP A 120 -42.31 22.79 8.81
C TRP A 120 -43.26 22.95 10.01
N GLY A 121 -44.53 22.60 9.84
CA GLY A 121 -45.50 22.67 10.91
C GLY A 121 -46.82 22.00 10.56
N VAL A 122 -47.51 21.51 11.59
CA VAL A 122 -48.75 20.74 11.49
C VAL A 122 -49.77 21.13 12.57
N ASP A 123 -51.04 20.85 12.30
CA ASP A 123 -52.08 20.76 13.32
C ASP A 123 -52.46 19.28 13.51
N VAL A 124 -52.69 18.87 14.76
CA VAL A 124 -53.07 17.50 15.11
C VAL A 124 -54.45 17.51 15.78
N ALA A 125 -55.35 16.66 15.30
CA ALA A 125 -56.69 16.50 15.84
C ALA A 125 -57.07 15.03 15.97
N GLY A 126 -57.90 14.69 16.97
CA GLY A 126 -58.35 13.33 17.26
C GLY A 126 -59.84 13.13 17.07
N SER A 127 -60.25 11.92 16.71
CA SER A 127 -61.66 11.50 16.61
C SER A 127 -61.82 10.03 16.99
N ASN A 128 -63.00 9.65 17.48
CA ASN A 128 -63.36 8.24 17.70
C ASN A 128 -64.35 7.70 16.65
N ASP A 129 -64.94 8.57 15.81
CA ASP A 129 -65.91 8.20 14.78
C ASP A 129 -65.41 8.44 13.35
N GLY A 130 -64.24 9.07 13.18
CA GLY A 130 -63.65 9.38 11.89
C GLY A 130 -64.34 10.53 11.14
N LEU A 131 -65.31 11.20 11.77
CA LEU A 131 -66.08 12.30 11.19
C LEU A 131 -65.89 13.60 11.96
N ASN A 132 -66.03 13.55 13.29
CA ASN A 132 -65.96 14.70 14.18
C ASN A 132 -64.59 14.74 14.85
N PHE A 133 -63.75 15.72 14.49
CA PHE A 133 -62.39 15.86 14.99
C PHE A 133 -62.28 16.98 16.01
N THR A 134 -61.57 16.71 17.09
CA THR A 134 -61.24 17.67 18.16
C THR A 134 -59.75 17.99 18.09
N THR A 135 -59.39 19.27 18.04
CA THR A 135 -57.98 19.70 18.04
C THR A 135 -57.26 19.22 19.30
N ILE A 136 -56.11 18.56 19.12
CA ILE A 136 -55.19 18.17 20.18
C ILE A 136 -54.13 19.25 20.36
N VAL A 137 -53.52 19.68 19.24
CA VAL A 137 -52.55 20.78 19.21
C VAL A 137 -52.62 21.46 17.84
N SER A 138 -52.44 22.79 17.82
CA SER A 138 -52.37 23.61 16.61
C SER A 138 -51.02 24.32 16.52
N GLU A 139 -50.59 24.62 15.31
CA GLU A 139 -49.31 25.27 14.98
C GLU A 139 -48.09 24.52 15.54
N LEU A 140 -48.16 23.20 15.65
CA LEU A 140 -47.06 22.38 16.12
C LEU A 140 -45.90 22.46 15.12
N GLU A 141 -44.77 23.04 15.54
CA GLU A 141 -43.59 23.13 14.70
C GLU A 141 -42.91 21.77 14.54
N ILE A 142 -42.59 21.42 13.31
CA ILE A 142 -41.79 20.23 13.00
C ILE A 142 -40.36 20.71 12.77
N PRO A 143 -39.36 20.15 13.47
CA PRO A 143 -37.97 20.54 13.27
C PRO A 143 -37.52 20.32 11.81
N THR A 144 -36.93 21.34 11.18
CA THR A 144 -36.54 21.34 9.75
C THR A 144 -35.04 21.51 9.50
N ASN A 145 -34.25 21.68 10.57
CA ASN A 145 -32.81 21.93 10.63
C ASN A 145 -32.24 22.94 9.59
N ASP A 146 -32.15 24.21 10.00
CA ASP A 146 -31.46 25.27 9.23
C ASP A 146 -30.03 25.56 9.75
N ARG A 147 -29.39 24.63 10.50
CA ARG A 147 -28.17 24.94 11.27
C ARG A 147 -27.06 23.90 11.40
N VAL A 148 -26.98 22.87 10.55
CA VAL A 148 -25.72 22.12 10.36
C VAL A 148 -25.69 21.59 8.93
N ALA A 149 -24.50 21.60 8.31
CA ALA A 149 -24.24 21.01 7.01
C ALA A 149 -25.07 19.73 6.79
N HIS A 150 -25.93 19.80 5.78
CA HIS A 150 -26.99 18.85 5.50
C HIS A 150 -26.44 17.46 5.21
N ALA A 151 -26.23 16.66 6.25
CA ALA A 151 -25.99 15.24 6.17
C ALA A 151 -27.10 14.57 6.97
N GLN A 152 -27.96 13.82 6.26
CA GLN A 152 -28.84 12.77 6.73
C GLN A 152 -29.49 13.01 8.10
N ASP A 153 -30.78 13.34 8.14
CA ASP A 153 -31.54 13.27 9.40
C ASP A 153 -31.72 11.79 9.77
N PRO A 154 -30.82 11.17 10.56
CA PRO A 154 -30.77 9.73 10.69
C PRO A 154 -31.82 9.22 11.67
N ASN A 155 -32.36 10.13 12.50
CA ASN A 155 -33.13 9.80 13.68
C ASN A 155 -34.50 10.49 13.64
N PRO A 156 -35.57 9.84 14.09
CA PRO A 156 -36.87 10.45 14.24
C PRO A 156 -36.89 11.48 15.39
N TYR A 157 -37.69 12.54 15.23
CA TYR A 157 -38.07 13.47 16.29
C TYR A 157 -39.22 12.88 17.09
N TYR A 158 -39.12 12.98 18.42
CA TYR A 158 -40.21 12.69 19.34
C TYR A 158 -40.69 14.02 19.91
N ILE A 159 -41.94 14.39 19.59
CA ILE A 159 -42.49 15.71 19.88
C ILE A 159 -43.70 15.52 20.80
N ASP A 160 -43.58 15.97 22.04
CA ASP A 160 -44.64 15.88 23.03
C ASP A 160 -45.89 16.65 22.58
N ILE A 161 -47.06 16.04 22.80
CA ILE A 161 -48.38 16.62 22.58
C ILE A 161 -49.25 16.37 23.82
N PRO A 162 -50.34 17.15 24.02
CA PRO A 162 -51.26 16.88 25.13
C PRO A 162 -51.75 15.43 25.12
N ALA A 163 -51.64 14.76 26.27
CA ALA A 163 -52.08 13.37 26.43
C ALA A 163 -53.53 13.21 25.98
N SER A 164 -53.75 12.31 25.03
CA SER A 164 -54.99 12.17 24.27
C SER A 164 -55.31 10.70 24.01
N SER A 165 -56.59 10.36 23.86
CA SER A 165 -57.01 9.00 23.52
C SER A 165 -58.05 9.01 22.40
N TYR A 166 -57.65 8.56 21.21
CA TYR A 166 -58.49 8.57 20.02
C TYR A 166 -58.22 7.37 19.13
N LYS A 167 -59.20 6.98 18.31
CA LYS A 167 -59.05 5.93 17.28
C LYS A 167 -58.50 6.51 15.96
N TYR A 168 -58.91 7.73 15.61
CA TYR A 168 -58.49 8.42 14.40
C TYR A 168 -57.67 9.64 14.76
N VAL A 169 -56.52 9.83 14.11
CA VAL A 169 -55.67 11.01 14.29
C VAL A 169 -55.44 11.66 12.93
N ARG A 170 -55.84 12.94 12.81
CA ARG A 170 -55.65 13.75 11.60
C ARG A 170 -54.52 14.74 11.82
N VAL A 171 -53.59 14.73 10.88
CA VAL A 171 -52.46 15.66 10.81
C VAL A 171 -52.64 16.54 9.58
N THR A 172 -52.84 17.83 9.82
CA THR A 172 -52.99 18.85 8.76
C THR A 172 -51.65 19.56 8.58
N LEU A 173 -51.13 19.60 7.37
CA LEU A 173 -49.83 20.20 7.07
C LEU A 173 -50.02 21.70 6.84
N THR A 174 -49.56 22.53 7.77
CA THR A 174 -49.88 23.97 7.79
C THR A 174 -48.72 24.86 7.34
N LYS A 175 -47.47 24.41 7.53
CA LYS A 175 -46.26 25.17 7.16
C LYS A 175 -45.32 24.30 6.31
N TRP A 176 -44.81 24.85 5.20
CA TRP A 176 -43.72 24.32 4.38
C TRP A 176 -43.01 25.48 3.67
N SER A 177 -41.94 25.21 2.94
CA SER A 177 -41.08 26.27 2.38
C SER A 177 -41.82 27.35 1.59
N ASP A 178 -42.72 26.99 0.68
CA ASP A 178 -43.41 27.94 -0.21
C ASP A 178 -44.34 28.91 0.53
N ASN A 179 -44.91 28.51 1.67
CA ASN A 179 -45.86 29.33 2.43
C ASN A 179 -45.29 29.89 3.74
N SER A 180 -44.05 29.52 4.11
CA SER A 180 -43.44 29.86 5.41
C SER A 180 -42.07 30.53 5.29
N GLY A 181 -41.79 31.19 4.15
CA GLY A 181 -40.59 32.02 3.97
C GLY A 181 -39.34 31.27 3.49
N GLY A 182 -39.47 30.02 3.03
CA GLY A 182 -38.41 29.22 2.43
C GLY A 182 -38.37 29.27 0.90
N ALA A 183 -37.50 28.46 0.29
CA ALA A 183 -37.40 28.36 -1.16
C ALA A 183 -38.67 27.72 -1.76
N ALA A 184 -39.23 28.33 -2.82
CA ALA A 184 -40.37 27.79 -3.58
C ALA A 184 -39.96 26.68 -4.59
N SER A 185 -38.82 26.03 -4.34
CA SER A 185 -38.27 24.93 -5.14
C SER A 185 -38.89 23.59 -4.73
N GLY A 186 -38.91 22.64 -5.66
CA GLY A 186 -39.52 21.32 -5.45
C GLY A 186 -41.06 21.35 -5.46
N SER A 187 -41.66 20.28 -5.98
CA SER A 187 -43.12 20.17 -6.10
C SER A 187 -43.78 19.34 -5.00
N THR A 188 -43.01 18.71 -4.10
CA THR A 188 -43.53 17.73 -3.13
C THR A 188 -43.12 18.03 -1.69
N MET A 189 -43.89 17.48 -0.74
CA MET A 189 -43.56 17.35 0.68
C MET A 189 -43.41 15.86 1.00
N GLN A 190 -42.30 15.49 1.66
CA GLN A 190 -41.89 14.09 1.85
C GLN A 190 -41.73 13.75 3.34
N ILE A 191 -42.53 12.80 3.84
CA ILE A 191 -42.60 12.40 5.25
C ILE A 191 -42.08 10.97 5.35
N GLY A 192 -40.92 10.79 5.97
CA GLY A 192 -40.24 9.50 6.10
C GLY A 192 -40.90 8.60 7.13
N GLU A 193 -41.22 9.11 8.32
CA GLU A 193 -41.85 8.32 9.37
C GLU A 193 -42.89 9.13 10.14
N PHE A 194 -43.97 8.46 10.55
CA PHE A 194 -44.95 8.96 11.52
C PHE A 194 -45.38 7.90 12.51
N GLY A 195 -45.38 8.23 13.80
CA GLY A 195 -45.86 7.36 14.86
C GLY A 195 -46.49 8.14 16.02
N LEU A 196 -47.11 7.41 16.93
CA LEU A 196 -47.66 7.92 18.19
C LEU A 196 -47.18 7.00 19.32
N GLY A 197 -47.06 7.52 20.52
CA GLY A 197 -46.71 6.70 21.67
C GLY A 197 -46.97 7.36 23.01
N ASN A 198 -46.56 6.67 24.08
CA ASN A 198 -46.60 7.19 25.45
C ASN A 198 -45.21 7.23 26.07
N THR A 199 -44.94 8.25 26.87
CA THR A 199 -43.75 8.30 27.71
C THR A 199 -43.95 7.51 29.02
N SER A 200 -42.99 6.66 29.41
CA SER A 200 -42.93 6.03 30.74
C SER A 200 -41.70 6.49 31.53
N THR A 201 -41.77 6.45 32.87
CA THR A 201 -40.65 6.71 33.78
C THR A 201 -40.27 5.42 34.51
N ASP A 202 -39.14 4.81 34.17
CA ASP A 202 -38.74 3.49 34.67
C ASP A 202 -38.20 3.52 36.12
N ILE A 203 -38.28 2.38 36.82
CA ILE A 203 -37.74 2.13 38.17
C ILE A 203 -36.35 1.46 38.04
N VAL A 204 -35.26 2.23 38.09
CA VAL A 204 -33.91 1.77 37.64
C VAL A 204 -32.79 2.16 38.63
N ILE A 205 -31.80 1.27 38.78
CA ILE A 205 -30.48 1.57 39.36
C ILE A 205 -29.52 1.79 38.20
N TYR A 206 -28.84 2.93 38.15
CA TYR A 206 -27.84 3.18 37.10
C TYR A 206 -26.51 2.50 37.46
N GLN A 207 -25.93 1.75 36.51
CA GLN A 207 -24.66 1.05 36.67
C GLN A 207 -23.48 2.04 36.74
N PRO A 208 -22.70 2.06 37.84
CA PRO A 208 -21.39 2.71 37.84
C PRO A 208 -20.38 1.88 37.03
N ALA A 209 -19.37 2.53 36.43
CA ALA A 209 -18.26 1.81 35.80
C ALA A 209 -17.47 0.97 36.82
N ASP A 210 -16.83 -0.10 36.35
CA ASP A 210 -15.93 -0.94 37.15
C ASP A 210 -14.85 -0.09 37.86
N LEU A 211 -14.53 -0.48 39.10
CA LEU A 211 -13.63 0.27 39.96
C LEU A 211 -12.28 -0.42 40.08
N THR A 212 -11.29 0.12 39.39
CA THR A 212 -9.91 -0.38 39.41
C THR A 212 -9.06 0.41 40.41
N PHE A 213 -8.37 -0.26 41.34
CA PHE A 213 -7.50 0.40 42.34
C PHE A 213 -6.04 0.53 41.90
N GLY A 214 -5.64 -0.19 40.85
CA GLY A 214 -4.24 -0.26 40.40
C GLY A 214 -3.37 -1.08 41.37
N ASP A 215 -2.07 -0.80 41.36
CA ASP A 215 -1.08 -1.46 42.22
C ASP A 215 -1.15 -0.91 43.65
N ILE A 216 -1.50 -1.75 44.63
CA ILE A 216 -1.50 -1.44 46.07
C ILE A 216 -0.69 -2.51 46.80
N LEU A 217 0.31 -2.09 47.59
CA LEU A 217 1.19 -3.00 48.32
C LEU A 217 0.41 -3.85 49.33
N GLN A 218 0.79 -5.12 49.48
CA GLN A 218 0.27 -6.00 50.52
C GLN A 218 0.35 -5.32 51.91
N GLY A 219 -0.79 -5.23 52.61
CA GLY A 219 -0.90 -4.59 53.93
C GLY A 219 -1.11 -3.07 53.89
N ALA A 220 -0.96 -2.42 52.73
CA ALA A 220 -1.39 -1.04 52.52
C ALA A 220 -2.88 -0.98 52.18
N ASN A 221 -3.42 0.23 52.07
CA ASN A 221 -4.81 0.42 51.66
C ASN A 221 -4.98 1.65 50.77
N SER A 222 -5.97 1.60 49.89
CA SER A 222 -6.37 2.72 49.06
C SER A 222 -7.88 2.84 49.04
N THR A 223 -8.35 4.06 48.87
CA THR A 223 -9.75 4.41 48.96
C THR A 223 -10.21 5.11 47.69
N LYS A 224 -11.36 4.71 47.15
CA LYS A 224 -12.03 5.36 46.03
C LYS A 224 -13.50 5.58 46.33
N THR A 225 -14.07 6.63 45.76
CA THR A 225 -15.51 6.92 45.89
C THR A 225 -16.29 6.26 44.77
N LEU A 226 -17.32 5.50 45.12
CA LEU A 226 -18.34 4.97 44.24
C LEU A 226 -19.60 5.83 44.35
N THR A 227 -20.12 6.31 43.24
CA THR A 227 -21.40 7.04 43.19
C THR A 227 -22.45 6.15 42.56
N VAL A 228 -23.56 5.93 43.28
CA VAL A 228 -24.71 5.15 42.82
C VAL A 228 -25.91 6.09 42.70
N THR A 229 -26.69 5.96 41.64
CA THR A 229 -27.93 6.76 41.44
C THR A 229 -29.12 5.84 41.17
N GLY A 230 -30.27 6.22 41.71
CA GLY A 230 -31.54 5.52 41.55
C GLY A 230 -32.64 6.44 41.05
N ALA A 231 -33.49 5.96 40.15
CA ALA A 231 -34.65 6.68 39.64
C ALA A 231 -35.94 5.90 39.90
N ASN A 232 -36.96 6.60 40.43
CA ASN A 232 -38.30 6.07 40.72
C ASN A 232 -38.35 4.82 41.62
N LEU A 233 -37.28 4.54 42.38
CA LEU A 233 -37.22 3.44 43.34
C LEU A 233 -38.05 3.75 44.59
N SER A 234 -38.86 2.78 45.02
CA SER A 234 -39.62 2.86 46.27
C SER A 234 -38.82 2.43 47.51
N SER A 235 -37.64 1.84 47.32
CA SER A 235 -36.81 1.27 48.38
C SER A 235 -35.35 1.70 48.27
N ALA A 236 -34.63 1.62 49.39
CA ALA A 236 -33.19 1.92 49.47
C ALA A 236 -32.38 0.99 48.55
N ILE A 237 -31.30 1.52 47.94
CA ILE A 237 -30.36 0.68 47.19
C ILE A 237 -29.44 -0.01 48.19
N THR A 238 -29.38 -1.32 48.09
CA THR A 238 -28.52 -2.21 48.89
C THR A 238 -27.46 -2.83 48.00
N TYR A 239 -26.44 -3.44 48.60
CA TYR A 239 -25.48 -4.24 47.87
C TYR A 239 -25.29 -5.61 48.53
N THR A 240 -24.89 -6.56 47.71
CA THR A 240 -24.27 -7.81 48.14
C THR A 240 -22.90 -7.90 47.50
N LYS A 241 -21.92 -8.41 48.24
CA LYS A 241 -20.64 -8.79 47.64
C LYS A 241 -20.79 -10.19 47.05
N GLY A 242 -20.11 -10.47 45.95
CA GLY A 242 -20.00 -11.83 45.47
C GLY A 242 -19.31 -12.75 46.49
N ASP A 243 -19.50 -14.05 46.32
CA ASP A 243 -18.94 -15.09 47.20
C ASP A 243 -17.44 -15.35 46.91
N GLU A 244 -16.78 -14.48 46.14
CA GLU A 244 -15.36 -14.64 45.83
C GLU A 244 -14.50 -14.42 47.09
N ALA A 245 -13.45 -15.23 47.24
CA ALA A 245 -12.50 -15.08 48.34
C ALA A 245 -11.82 -13.68 48.38
N ASP A 246 -11.83 -12.97 47.25
CA ASP A 246 -11.20 -11.66 47.07
C ASP A 246 -12.06 -10.50 47.61
N ALA A 247 -13.38 -10.70 47.74
CA ALA A 247 -14.33 -9.69 48.20
C ALA A 247 -14.08 -9.23 49.66
N ALA A 248 -13.34 -10.03 50.43
CA ALA A 248 -12.89 -9.69 51.78
C ALA A 248 -11.85 -8.54 51.80
N ALA A 249 -11.11 -8.33 50.70
CA ALA A 249 -10.12 -7.26 50.60
C ALA A 249 -10.73 -5.87 50.36
N PHE A 250 -12.03 -5.79 50.07
CA PHE A 250 -12.73 -4.54 49.81
C PHE A 250 -13.71 -4.24 50.94
N THR A 251 -13.74 -3.02 51.48
CA THR A 251 -14.72 -2.59 52.47
C THR A 251 -15.49 -1.37 51.97
N ILE A 252 -16.82 -1.39 52.09
CA ILE A 252 -17.72 -0.36 51.56
C ILE A 252 -18.38 0.39 52.72
N THR A 253 -18.29 1.72 52.74
CA THR A 253 -18.92 2.57 53.76
C THR A 253 -19.58 3.80 53.12
N PRO A 254 -20.89 4.09 53.32
CA PRO A 254 -21.85 3.38 54.17
C PRO A 254 -22.42 2.11 53.51
N GLY A 255 -23.08 1.27 54.32
CA GLY A 255 -23.58 -0.06 53.92
C GLY A 255 -24.86 -0.07 53.06
N ALA A 256 -25.49 1.08 52.79
CA ALA A 256 -26.70 1.22 51.97
C ALA A 256 -26.86 2.67 51.50
N TRP A 257 -27.56 2.87 50.39
CA TRP A 257 -27.91 4.18 49.83
C TRP A 257 -29.42 4.44 49.89
N THR A 258 -29.84 5.69 49.78
CA THR A 258 -31.27 6.02 49.67
C THR A 258 -31.84 5.57 48.33
N SER A 259 -33.16 5.67 48.14
CA SER A 259 -33.83 5.34 46.88
C SER A 259 -33.42 6.22 45.70
N THR A 260 -32.82 7.38 45.95
CA THR A 260 -32.24 8.27 44.92
C THR A 260 -30.76 7.98 44.66
N GLY A 261 -30.14 7.08 45.43
CA GLY A 261 -28.71 6.81 45.42
C GLY A 261 -27.88 7.72 46.36
N GLY A 262 -26.56 7.62 46.26
CA GLY A 262 -25.59 8.36 47.08
C GLY A 262 -24.15 7.94 46.77
N THR A 263 -23.20 8.40 47.58
CA THR A 263 -21.78 8.02 47.47
C THR A 263 -21.39 7.02 48.55
N ALA A 264 -20.53 6.07 48.21
CA ALA A 264 -19.84 5.21 49.17
C ALA A 264 -18.34 5.24 48.95
N GLU A 265 -17.62 5.13 50.05
CA GLU A 265 -16.19 4.93 50.08
C GLU A 265 -15.89 3.44 49.98
N ILE A 266 -15.18 3.04 48.92
CA ILE A 266 -14.66 1.69 48.71
C ILE A 266 -13.18 1.71 49.06
N LYS A 267 -12.82 1.00 50.11
CA LYS A 267 -11.44 0.81 50.55
C LYS A 267 -10.95 -0.57 50.14
N PHE A 268 -9.87 -0.63 49.37
CA PHE A 268 -9.13 -1.84 49.03
C PHE A 268 -7.93 -2.00 49.96
N ALA A 269 -7.82 -3.14 50.64
CA ALA A 269 -6.79 -3.46 51.62
C ALA A 269 -6.32 -4.92 51.42
N PRO A 270 -5.43 -5.19 50.45
CA PRO A 270 -4.97 -6.54 50.13
C PRO A 270 -4.11 -7.12 51.26
N THR A 271 -4.40 -8.37 51.67
CA THR A 271 -3.65 -9.08 52.74
C THR A 271 -2.69 -10.14 52.21
N ALA A 272 -2.78 -10.49 50.92
CA ALA A 272 -1.90 -11.42 50.21
C ALA A 272 -1.41 -10.83 48.88
N LYS A 273 -0.22 -11.24 48.42
CA LYS A 273 0.31 -10.91 47.09
C LYS A 273 -0.40 -11.73 46.02
N LYS A 274 -1.33 -11.09 45.31
CA LYS A 274 -2.06 -11.62 44.15
C LYS A 274 -2.85 -10.51 43.48
N LEU A 275 -3.40 -10.82 42.30
CA LEU A 275 -4.50 -10.05 41.70
C LEU A 275 -5.79 -10.31 42.47
N TYR A 276 -6.62 -9.27 42.62
CA TYR A 276 -7.93 -9.32 43.24
C TYR A 276 -8.99 -8.93 42.23
N ASP A 277 -10.00 -9.77 42.09
CA ASP A 277 -11.20 -9.49 41.32
C ASP A 277 -12.41 -9.91 42.16
N ALA A 278 -13.21 -8.94 42.57
CA ALA A 278 -14.38 -9.15 43.39
C ALA A 278 -15.59 -8.43 42.77
N THR A 279 -16.79 -8.96 42.99
CA THR A 279 -18.00 -8.33 42.47
C THR A 279 -18.80 -7.64 43.57
N LEU A 280 -19.40 -6.50 43.22
CA LEU A 280 -20.39 -5.79 44.02
C LEU A 280 -21.71 -5.74 43.23
N ILE A 281 -22.73 -6.42 43.75
CA ILE A 281 -24.06 -6.52 43.13
C ILE A 281 -25.00 -5.55 43.85
N LEU A 282 -25.45 -4.51 43.15
CA LEU A 282 -26.41 -3.52 43.61
C LEU A 282 -27.85 -3.98 43.37
N ASN A 283 -28.72 -3.79 44.35
CA ASN A 283 -30.12 -4.19 44.29
C ASN A 283 -31.06 -3.23 45.03
N SER A 284 -32.32 -3.12 44.60
CA SER A 284 -33.40 -2.41 45.29
C SER A 284 -34.74 -3.05 44.92
N ASP A 285 -35.63 -3.21 45.90
CA ASP A 285 -36.94 -3.84 45.68
C ASP A 285 -37.78 -3.08 44.65
N GLY A 286 -38.14 -3.76 43.56
CA GLY A 286 -38.90 -3.21 42.44
C GLY A 286 -38.07 -2.62 41.30
N ALA A 287 -36.73 -2.62 41.40
CA ALA A 287 -35.86 -2.32 40.27
C ALA A 287 -36.02 -3.35 39.15
N LEU A 288 -35.94 -2.89 37.89
CA LEU A 288 -36.07 -3.76 36.72
C LEU A 288 -35.01 -4.88 36.68
N GLU A 289 -33.79 -4.60 37.16
CA GLU A 289 -32.68 -5.55 37.23
C GLU A 289 -31.62 -5.13 38.26
N THR A 290 -30.83 -6.10 38.75
CA THR A 290 -29.66 -5.88 39.60
C THR A 290 -28.45 -5.44 38.77
N GLN A 291 -27.60 -4.58 39.31
CA GLN A 291 -26.39 -4.10 38.62
C GLN A 291 -25.12 -4.68 39.23
N THR A 292 -24.17 -5.13 38.41
CA THR A 292 -22.90 -5.70 38.88
C THR A 292 -21.72 -4.77 38.56
N ILE A 293 -20.83 -4.58 39.53
CA ILE A 293 -19.60 -3.79 39.41
C ILE A 293 -18.42 -4.68 39.77
N HIS A 294 -17.38 -4.70 38.93
CA HIS A 294 -16.11 -5.33 39.28
C HIS A 294 -15.23 -4.39 40.10
N LEU A 295 -14.68 -4.92 41.19
CA LEU A 295 -13.68 -4.29 42.04
C LEU A 295 -12.35 -5.00 41.78
N ILE A 296 -11.46 -4.32 41.06
CA ILE A 296 -10.20 -4.90 40.60
C ILE A 296 -9.04 -4.22 41.31
N GLY A 297 -8.16 -5.00 41.93
CA GLY A 297 -6.95 -4.50 42.58
C GLY A 297 -5.75 -5.40 42.30
N ASN A 298 -4.54 -4.83 42.30
CA ASN A 298 -3.32 -5.61 42.13
C ASN A 298 -2.39 -5.46 43.35
N ALA A 299 -2.06 -6.55 44.02
CA ALA A 299 -1.00 -6.61 45.03
C ALA A 299 0.10 -7.61 44.66
N ASP A 300 0.08 -8.14 43.43
CA ASP A 300 1.05 -9.10 42.90
C ASP A 300 2.28 -8.38 42.35
N PHE A 301 3.06 -7.79 43.25
CA PHE A 301 4.32 -7.16 42.91
C PHE A 301 5.25 -7.06 44.13
N ASP A 302 6.53 -6.86 43.85
CA ASP A 302 7.56 -6.52 44.83
C ASP A 302 8.05 -5.10 44.60
N LEU A 303 8.24 -4.34 45.68
CA LEU A 303 8.91 -3.05 45.59
C LEU A 303 10.33 -3.24 45.06
N PRO A 304 10.86 -2.28 44.29
CA PRO A 304 12.23 -2.37 43.78
C PRO A 304 13.29 -2.15 44.85
N VAL A 305 12.86 -1.84 46.09
CA VAL A 305 13.69 -1.50 47.23
C VAL A 305 13.09 -2.08 48.51
N GLN A 306 13.94 -2.37 49.48
CA GLN A 306 13.57 -2.55 50.88
C GLN A 306 13.50 -1.18 51.56
N ILE A 307 12.43 -0.95 52.32
CA ILE A 307 12.19 0.32 53.00
C ILE A 307 13.00 0.35 54.30
N SER A 308 13.86 1.35 54.41
CA SER A 308 14.71 1.59 55.60
C SER A 308 13.91 2.19 56.75
N SER A 309 14.34 1.91 57.98
CA SER A 309 13.81 2.56 59.18
C SER A 309 14.29 4.01 59.28
N LYS A 310 13.45 4.90 59.81
CA LYS A 310 13.79 6.32 59.99
C LYS A 310 14.86 6.55 61.07
N ASN A 311 15.00 5.63 62.02
CA ASN A 311 15.86 5.73 63.20
C ASN A 311 17.22 5.02 63.05
N THR A 312 17.68 4.81 61.81
CA THR A 312 19.00 4.23 61.43
C THR A 312 19.30 2.83 61.97
N THR A 313 18.31 2.11 62.50
CA THR A 313 18.50 0.75 63.03
C THR A 313 18.44 -0.34 61.95
N ASP A 314 17.80 -0.04 60.82
CA ASP A 314 17.62 -0.96 59.70
C ASP A 314 17.71 -0.15 58.39
N GLU A 315 18.91 -0.08 57.82
CA GLU A 315 19.18 0.75 56.63
C GLU A 315 19.55 -0.12 55.43
N HIS A 316 18.88 0.15 54.32
CA HIS A 316 19.12 -0.47 53.03
C HIS A 316 19.52 0.60 52.02
N TRP A 317 20.70 0.44 51.43
CA TRP A 317 21.30 1.45 50.57
C TRP A 317 21.33 0.99 49.11
N TYR A 318 21.00 1.90 48.19
CA TYR A 318 20.90 1.61 46.76
C TYR A 318 21.63 2.67 45.95
N TYR A 319 22.25 2.26 44.84
CA TYR A 319 22.57 3.16 43.75
C TYR A 319 21.35 3.26 42.83
N ILE A 320 20.89 4.48 42.56
CA ILE A 320 19.72 4.72 41.71
C ILE A 320 20.20 5.10 40.31
N GLN A 321 19.77 4.35 39.30
CA GLN A 321 20.16 4.54 37.91
C GLN A 321 18.93 4.72 37.02
N PHE A 322 18.95 5.67 36.09
CA PHE A 322 17.95 5.72 35.03
C PHE A 322 18.26 4.71 33.94
N ALA A 323 17.23 4.04 33.41
CA ALA A 323 17.38 3.02 32.37
C ALA A 323 18.10 3.55 31.12
N ARG A 324 17.83 4.80 30.71
CA ARG A 324 18.50 5.48 29.59
C ARG A 324 20.00 5.71 29.83
N GLN A 325 20.40 5.88 31.10
CA GLN A 325 21.79 6.06 31.48
C GLN A 325 22.50 4.76 31.85
N ALA A 326 21.80 3.61 31.76
CA ALA A 326 22.39 2.32 32.06
C ALA A 326 23.61 2.06 31.16
N THR A 327 23.51 2.33 29.85
CA THR A 327 24.64 2.23 28.89
C THR A 327 25.86 3.07 29.27
N ALA A 328 25.65 4.23 29.87
CA ALA A 328 26.72 5.13 30.31
C ALA A 328 27.23 4.80 31.73
N GLY A 329 26.64 3.81 32.42
CA GLY A 329 27.05 3.40 33.77
C GLY A 329 26.83 4.48 34.84
N LYS A 330 25.92 5.43 34.63
CA LYS A 330 25.73 6.58 35.54
C LYS A 330 24.66 6.32 36.59
N VAL A 331 24.84 6.89 37.77
CA VAL A 331 23.93 6.82 38.92
C VAL A 331 23.71 8.19 39.54
N LEU A 332 22.61 8.35 40.28
CA LEU A 332 22.28 9.58 41.01
C LEU A 332 23.36 9.90 42.03
N THR A 333 23.86 11.13 41.99
CA THR A 333 24.96 11.60 42.83
C THR A 333 24.68 13.01 43.36
N VAL A 334 24.91 13.22 44.66
CA VAL A 334 25.08 14.55 45.24
C VAL A 334 26.52 15.00 44.96
N VAL A 335 26.71 16.18 44.36
CA VAL A 335 28.02 16.63 43.87
C VAL A 335 28.86 17.18 45.02
N ASP A 336 28.27 18.06 45.81
CA ASP A 336 28.86 18.58 47.05
C ASP A 336 27.88 18.37 48.22
N PRO A 337 28.12 17.33 49.04
CA PRO A 337 27.20 16.99 50.13
C PRO A 337 27.18 18.02 51.26
N THR A 338 28.13 18.97 51.29
CA THR A 338 28.21 20.01 52.32
C THR A 338 27.25 21.18 52.05
N ILE A 339 26.83 21.38 50.80
CA ILE A 339 26.00 22.51 50.38
C ILE A 339 24.52 22.13 50.42
N GLU A 340 23.72 22.88 51.19
CA GLU A 340 22.26 22.75 51.16
C GLU A 340 21.71 23.34 49.85
N GLY A 341 20.81 22.61 49.18
CA GLY A 341 20.33 23.02 47.86
C GLY A 341 21.17 22.50 46.68
N ASP A 342 22.17 21.64 46.91
CA ASP A 342 22.99 21.09 45.82
C ASP A 342 22.17 20.24 44.83
N THR A 343 22.40 20.47 43.54
CA THR A 343 21.66 19.83 42.44
C THR A 343 22.10 18.39 42.22
N ILE A 344 21.13 17.49 42.03
CA ILE A 344 21.43 16.07 41.77
C ILE A 344 21.88 15.85 40.33
N ARG A 345 23.01 15.14 40.18
CA ARG A 345 23.60 14.79 38.88
C ARG A 345 23.65 13.29 38.65
N GLN A 346 24.00 12.93 37.42
CA GLN A 346 24.27 11.57 37.01
C GLN A 346 25.75 11.41 36.69
N LEU A 347 26.51 10.76 37.58
CA LEU A 347 27.93 10.49 37.43
C LEU A 347 28.18 8.98 37.31
N PRO A 348 29.29 8.54 36.69
CA PRO A 348 29.66 7.12 36.65
C PRO A 348 29.65 6.50 38.06
N LEU A 349 29.19 5.26 38.14
CA LEU A 349 29.15 4.51 39.41
C LEU A 349 30.55 4.41 40.01
N ASP A 350 30.69 4.91 41.24
CA ASP A 350 31.83 4.74 42.12
C ASP A 350 31.34 4.06 43.41
N VAL A 351 31.68 2.78 43.54
CA VAL A 351 31.25 1.95 44.66
C VAL A 351 31.79 2.41 46.02
N THR A 352 32.77 3.31 46.04
CA THR A 352 33.34 3.88 47.26
C THR A 352 32.70 5.22 47.66
N ASN A 353 31.93 5.84 46.77
CA ASN A 353 31.38 7.17 46.98
C ASN A 353 30.03 7.14 47.71
N ALA A 354 30.02 7.56 48.97
CA ALA A 354 28.81 7.65 49.78
C ALA A 354 27.76 8.62 49.21
N SER A 355 28.15 9.63 48.43
CA SER A 355 27.22 10.58 47.81
C SER A 355 26.35 9.95 46.70
N GLN A 356 26.64 8.72 46.29
CA GLN A 356 25.86 7.96 45.31
C GLN A 356 24.90 6.96 45.94
N LEU A 357 24.89 6.83 47.27
CA LEU A 357 24.05 5.90 48.00
C LEU A 357 22.79 6.59 48.51
N TRP A 358 21.67 5.93 48.25
CA TRP A 358 20.35 6.43 48.57
C TRP A 358 19.57 5.37 49.34
N LYS A 359 18.87 5.78 50.40
CA LYS A 359 17.90 4.93 51.10
C LYS A 359 16.51 5.48 50.91
N VAL A 360 15.52 4.60 51.03
CA VAL A 360 14.11 4.95 50.94
C VAL A 360 13.47 4.70 52.29
N THR A 361 12.84 5.73 52.85
CA THR A 361 12.16 5.70 54.15
C THR A 361 10.69 6.09 53.97
N GLY A 362 9.83 5.85 54.96
CA GLY A 362 8.43 6.29 54.92
C GLY A 362 7.42 5.15 54.69
N THR A 363 6.28 5.48 54.09
CA THR A 363 5.13 4.57 53.91
C THR A 363 4.61 4.60 52.48
N TRP A 364 3.76 3.64 52.09
CA TRP A 364 3.24 3.47 50.72
C TRP A 364 2.76 4.76 50.05
N ASP A 365 2.06 5.62 50.79
CA ASP A 365 1.52 6.87 50.26
C ASP A 365 2.52 8.03 50.32
N ASN A 366 3.61 7.88 51.08
CA ASN A 366 4.54 8.97 51.44
C ASN A 366 5.97 8.43 51.66
N TYR A 367 6.69 8.07 50.59
CA TYR A 367 8.10 7.70 50.68
C TYR A 367 9.01 8.91 50.56
N THR A 368 10.12 8.90 51.28
CA THR A 368 11.22 9.87 51.16
C THR A 368 12.48 9.17 50.68
N VAL A 369 13.26 9.85 49.83
CA VAL A 369 14.54 9.34 49.30
C VAL A 369 15.66 10.16 49.89
N GLU A 370 16.55 9.53 50.66
CA GLU A 370 17.58 10.20 51.47
C GLU A 370 18.99 9.79 51.02
N ASN A 371 19.92 10.75 50.96
CA ASN A 371 21.30 10.48 50.57
C ASN A 371 22.19 10.12 51.77
N LYS A 372 23.11 9.16 51.60
CA LYS A 372 23.99 8.68 52.69
C LYS A 372 25.01 9.70 53.17
N SER A 373 25.52 10.53 52.28
CA SER A 373 26.65 11.42 52.59
C SER A 373 26.27 12.57 53.54
N ASN A 374 25.01 13.00 53.52
CA ASN A 374 24.52 14.14 54.29
C ASN A 374 23.19 13.90 55.02
N ASN A 375 22.57 12.72 54.86
CA ASN A 375 21.25 12.39 55.41
C ASN A 375 20.12 13.35 54.99
N ARG A 376 20.29 14.04 53.87
CA ARG A 376 19.32 15.00 53.35
C ARG A 376 18.35 14.33 52.38
N ALA A 377 17.10 14.79 52.39
CA ALA A 377 16.04 14.24 51.55
C ALA A 377 15.99 14.91 50.18
N LEU A 378 15.65 14.14 49.14
CA LEU A 378 15.42 14.62 47.78
C LEU A 378 14.19 15.52 47.72
N VAL A 379 14.33 16.72 47.15
CA VAL A 379 13.29 17.75 47.07
C VAL A 379 13.23 18.38 45.68
N TYR A 380 12.02 18.80 45.32
CA TYR A 380 11.70 19.70 44.22
C TYR A 380 11.49 21.11 44.75
N ALA A 381 12.30 22.08 44.29
CA ALA A 381 11.84 23.46 44.35
C ALA A 381 12.25 24.25 43.12
N TYR A 382 11.52 25.35 42.93
CA TYR A 382 11.82 26.36 41.92
C TYR A 382 13.08 27.11 42.37
N ALA A 383 14.25 26.62 41.96
CA ALA A 383 15.48 27.38 42.12
C ALA A 383 15.50 28.50 41.05
N PRO A 384 15.62 29.78 41.42
CA PRO A 384 15.86 30.82 40.42
C PRO A 384 17.16 30.51 39.65
N VAL A 385 17.22 30.87 38.36
CA VAL A 385 18.42 30.70 37.52
C VAL A 385 19.65 31.22 38.25
N GLY A 386 20.52 30.31 38.70
CA GLY A 386 21.78 30.61 39.38
C GLY A 386 22.97 30.01 38.64
N GLU A 387 24.19 30.34 39.05
CA GLU A 387 25.41 29.66 38.58
C GLU A 387 25.61 28.35 39.35
N ASP A 388 25.94 27.29 38.62
CA ASP A 388 26.36 26.01 39.15
C ASP A 388 27.63 26.19 40.00
N PRO A 389 27.60 25.91 41.31
CA PRO A 389 28.74 26.14 42.19
C PRO A 389 29.97 25.28 41.85
N ALA A 390 29.81 24.22 41.06
CA ALA A 390 30.91 23.36 40.62
C ALA A 390 31.49 23.74 39.25
N THR A 391 30.71 24.33 38.33
CA THR A 391 31.16 24.63 36.96
C THR A 391 31.13 26.11 36.57
N GLY A 392 30.40 26.94 37.32
CA GLY A 392 30.15 28.35 37.00
C GLY A 392 29.11 28.56 35.90
N GLU A 393 28.51 27.50 35.34
CA GLU A 393 27.53 27.60 34.25
C GLU A 393 26.10 27.89 34.76
N PRO A 394 25.24 28.53 33.96
CA PRO A 394 23.84 28.76 34.35
C PRO A 394 23.10 27.44 34.56
N THR A 395 22.50 27.26 35.73
CA THR A 395 21.64 26.11 36.03
C THR A 395 20.31 26.23 35.27
N PRO A 396 19.77 25.13 34.71
CA PRO A 396 18.42 25.12 34.14
C PRO A 396 17.40 25.57 35.19
N GLU A 397 16.34 26.25 34.75
CA GLU A 397 15.34 26.94 35.57
C GLU A 397 14.62 26.04 36.61
N ILE A 398 14.78 24.71 36.56
CA ILE A 398 14.06 23.73 37.40
C ILE A 398 14.91 22.46 37.65
N ASN A 399 15.49 22.31 38.85
CA ASN A 399 16.34 21.17 39.26
C ASN A 399 15.84 20.50 40.56
N ARG A 400 16.21 19.22 40.75
CA ARG A 400 16.06 18.49 42.03
C ARG A 400 17.31 18.69 42.89
N TYR A 401 17.12 18.88 44.19
CA TYR A 401 18.23 19.05 45.16
C TYR A 401 17.93 18.32 46.48
N VAL A 402 18.84 18.43 47.45
CA VAL A 402 18.67 17.86 48.80
C VAL A 402 18.57 18.95 49.89
N THR A 403 17.71 18.76 50.90
CA THR A 403 17.52 19.69 52.04
C THR A 403 17.45 18.97 53.40
N GLU A 404 17.75 19.70 54.47
CA GLU A 404 17.60 19.27 55.86
C GLU A 404 16.19 19.53 56.41
N GLU A 405 15.42 20.43 55.79
CA GLU A 405 14.06 20.76 56.25
C GLU A 405 13.08 19.62 55.94
N ALA A 406 12.78 18.83 56.96
CA ALA A 406 11.87 17.68 56.85
C ALA A 406 10.46 18.04 56.33
N ASP A 407 10.00 19.27 56.57
CA ASP A 407 8.70 19.77 56.08
C ASP A 407 8.72 20.12 54.59
N LEU A 408 9.90 20.31 53.99
CA LEU A 408 10.10 20.53 52.56
C LEU A 408 10.45 19.25 51.80
N ALA A 409 10.66 18.12 52.50
CA ALA A 409 10.95 16.83 51.89
C ALA A 409 9.83 16.38 50.96
N ASP A 410 10.17 16.01 49.73
CA ASP A 410 9.18 15.47 48.80
C ASP A 410 8.75 14.06 49.19
N GLN A 411 7.45 13.83 49.07
CA GLN A 411 6.83 12.53 49.22
C GLN A 411 6.68 11.90 47.83
N PHE A 412 7.11 10.65 47.70
CA PHE A 412 7.10 9.89 46.46
C PHE A 412 6.24 8.63 46.60
N GLY A 413 5.60 8.25 45.50
CA GLY A 413 5.02 6.93 45.28
C GLY A 413 5.82 6.16 44.22
N PHE A 414 5.98 4.85 44.44
CA PHE A 414 6.53 3.95 43.43
C PHE A 414 5.43 3.55 42.45
N VAL A 415 5.66 3.80 41.16
CA VAL A 415 4.70 3.48 40.10
C VAL A 415 5.41 2.71 39.00
N ARG A 416 4.78 1.66 38.46
CA ARG A 416 5.31 0.93 37.31
C ARG A 416 5.14 1.73 36.02
N TYR A 417 6.10 1.57 35.10
CA TYR A 417 6.02 2.18 33.77
C TYR A 417 5.12 1.36 32.84
N GLY A 418 3.91 1.83 32.55
CA GLY A 418 2.99 1.08 31.69
C GLY A 418 2.65 -0.27 32.30
N THR A 419 2.90 -1.36 31.57
CA THR A 419 2.70 -2.76 32.02
C THR A 419 4.00 -3.51 32.32
N THR A 420 5.14 -2.81 32.38
CA THR A 420 6.45 -3.46 32.60
C THR A 420 6.83 -3.54 34.08
N ASP A 421 7.75 -4.44 34.44
CA ASP A 421 8.33 -4.56 35.80
C ASP A 421 9.41 -3.51 36.09
N THR A 422 9.32 -2.33 35.46
CA THR A 422 10.26 -1.22 35.69
C THR A 422 9.60 -0.11 36.46
N TRP A 423 10.32 0.46 37.43
CA TRP A 423 9.77 1.37 38.43
C TRP A 423 10.12 2.82 38.17
N GLN A 424 9.29 3.72 38.68
CA GLN A 424 9.44 5.17 38.58
C GLN A 424 9.09 5.82 39.92
N LEU A 425 9.69 6.97 40.20
CA LEU A 425 9.33 7.80 41.35
C LEU A 425 8.35 8.89 40.90
N LYS A 426 7.12 8.83 41.41
CA LYS A 426 6.10 9.85 41.22
C LYS A 426 6.01 10.72 42.46
N ASN A 427 6.20 12.03 42.32
CA ASN A 427 5.97 12.97 43.40
C ASN A 427 4.46 13.05 43.71
N VAL A 428 4.12 12.90 45.00
CA VAL A 428 2.75 12.91 45.55
C VAL A 428 2.59 13.94 46.68
N SER A 429 3.56 14.84 46.85
CA SER A 429 3.53 15.91 47.86
C SER A 429 2.30 16.81 47.66
N ASN A 430 1.57 17.14 48.74
CA ASN A 430 0.44 18.08 48.73
C ASN A 430 0.86 19.57 48.63
N TYR A 431 2.06 19.87 48.14
CA TYR A 431 2.59 21.23 48.12
C TYR A 431 1.86 22.08 47.08
N THR A 432 1.22 23.17 47.52
CA THR A 432 0.26 23.98 46.76
C THR A 432 0.83 24.72 45.54
N ASP A 433 2.15 24.70 45.34
CA ASP A 433 2.84 25.38 44.23
C ASP A 433 3.44 24.43 43.18
N ALA A 434 3.28 23.11 43.32
CA ALA A 434 3.68 22.19 42.26
C ALA A 434 2.61 22.22 41.14
N PRO A 435 2.92 22.74 39.93
CA PRO A 435 1.94 22.73 38.85
C PRO A 435 1.55 21.29 38.53
N ALA A 436 0.28 21.06 38.20
CA ALA A 436 -0.32 19.76 37.84
C ALA A 436 0.37 19.03 36.65
N THR A 437 1.48 19.58 36.15
CA THR A 437 2.22 19.17 34.97
C THR A 437 3.62 18.65 35.29
N LYS A 438 4.00 18.27 36.53
CA LYS A 438 5.35 17.72 36.82
C LYS A 438 5.37 16.62 37.90
N LEU A 439 4.88 15.43 37.55
CA LEU A 439 4.62 14.33 38.48
C LEU A 439 5.79 13.33 38.62
N TYR A 440 6.67 13.17 37.63
CA TYR A 440 7.65 12.08 37.62
C TYR A 440 9.10 12.59 37.63
N VAL A 441 9.98 11.89 38.35
CA VAL A 441 11.44 12.09 38.33
C VAL A 441 11.99 11.61 36.97
N ASN A 442 12.73 12.45 36.25
CA ASN A 442 13.16 12.21 34.86
C ASN A 442 14.61 12.67 34.62
N ASP A 443 15.33 11.99 33.73
CA ASP A 443 16.73 12.29 33.38
C ASP A 443 16.93 13.34 32.26
N LEU A 444 15.87 13.89 31.67
CA LEU A 444 15.81 14.90 30.59
C LEU A 444 16.78 14.65 29.41
N THR A 445 18.04 15.10 29.55
CA THR A 445 19.15 15.04 28.58
C THR A 445 20.29 14.09 28.99
N GLY A 446 20.16 13.40 30.13
CA GLY A 446 21.09 12.40 30.64
C GLY A 446 22.17 12.92 31.61
N ALA A 447 22.30 14.23 31.80
CA ALA A 447 23.26 14.82 32.75
C ALA A 447 22.62 15.28 34.07
N SER A 448 21.39 15.82 34.00
CA SER A 448 20.69 16.44 35.13
C SER A 448 19.40 15.67 35.47
N VAL A 449 18.89 15.87 36.69
CA VAL A 449 17.64 15.25 37.17
C VAL A 449 16.57 16.32 37.38
N THR A 450 15.39 16.13 36.77
CA THR A 450 14.28 17.10 36.83
C THR A 450 12.91 16.42 36.98
N GLY A 451 11.82 17.21 36.94
CA GLY A 451 10.43 16.75 37.00
C GLY A 451 9.67 16.94 35.67
N TYR A 452 8.81 16.00 35.29
CA TYR A 452 8.08 16.02 34.01
C TYR A 452 6.59 15.65 34.13
N SER A 453 5.74 16.20 33.25
CA SER A 453 4.27 15.99 33.23
C SER A 453 3.87 14.61 32.78
N VAL A 454 4.58 14.11 31.79
CA VAL A 454 4.17 12.91 31.06
C VAL A 454 5.01 11.72 31.48
N ASN A 455 4.34 10.57 31.52
CA ASN A 455 5.01 9.31 31.73
C ASN A 455 5.74 8.90 30.43
N ASN A 456 7.08 8.87 30.42
CA ASN A 456 7.88 8.48 29.26
C ASN A 456 9.07 7.59 29.64
N ALA A 457 9.78 7.06 28.65
CA ALA A 457 10.89 6.12 28.85
C ALA A 457 12.06 6.69 29.69
N GLY A 458 12.13 8.01 29.89
CA GLY A 458 13.12 8.65 30.76
C GLY A 458 12.84 8.61 32.25
N ASN A 459 11.70 8.08 32.66
CA ASN A 459 11.32 7.99 34.06
C ASN A 459 11.70 6.64 34.69
N GLN A 460 12.12 5.66 33.89
CA GLN A 460 12.41 4.30 34.35
C GLN A 460 13.69 4.25 35.17
N LEU A 461 13.61 3.64 36.36
CA LEU A 461 14.70 3.52 37.32
C LEU A 461 15.06 2.06 37.58
N ARG A 462 16.35 1.83 37.81
CA ARG A 462 16.94 0.60 38.33
C ARG A 462 17.57 0.92 39.68
N PHE A 463 17.24 0.13 40.69
CA PHE A 463 17.80 0.21 42.03
C PHE A 463 18.83 -0.91 42.19
N ILE A 464 20.09 -0.52 42.36
CA ILE A 464 21.21 -1.46 42.52
C ILE A 464 21.50 -1.55 44.01
N ASP A 465 21.16 -2.67 44.61
CA ASP A 465 21.38 -2.94 46.04
C ASP A 465 22.88 -2.90 46.36
N ALA A 466 23.28 -2.00 47.26
CA ALA A 466 24.67 -1.79 47.66
C ALA A 466 25.22 -2.94 48.51
N ASP A 467 24.35 -3.77 49.10
CA ASP A 467 24.73 -4.85 50.00
C ASP A 467 24.90 -6.22 49.33
N ILE A 468 24.39 -6.36 48.12
CA ILE A 468 24.51 -7.57 47.33
C ILE A 468 25.77 -7.51 46.45
N ALA A 469 26.66 -8.49 46.59
CA ALA A 469 27.80 -8.63 45.70
C ALA A 469 27.32 -8.98 44.28
N GLN A 470 27.69 -8.15 43.30
CA GLN A 470 27.20 -8.29 41.92
C GLN A 470 28.15 -7.67 40.89
N ILE A 471 28.09 -8.19 39.67
CA ILE A 471 28.73 -7.59 38.48
C ILE A 471 27.67 -6.73 37.79
N ILE A 472 27.98 -5.45 37.62
CA ILE A 472 27.08 -4.46 37.04
C ILE A 472 27.55 -4.16 35.63
N VAL A 473 26.63 -4.33 34.69
CA VAL A 473 26.79 -3.95 33.30
C VAL A 473 25.63 -3.08 32.87
N ALA A 474 25.94 -2.23 31.91
CA ALA A 474 25.09 -1.26 31.29
C ALA A 474 23.76 -1.82 30.75
N ALA A 475 23.82 -2.98 30.11
CA ALA A 475 22.66 -3.66 29.54
C ALA A 475 22.97 -5.16 29.37
N ASP A 476 21.92 -5.98 29.34
CA ASP A 476 22.04 -7.42 29.03
C ASP A 476 22.31 -7.68 27.55
N THR A 477 22.12 -6.67 26.69
CA THR A 477 22.45 -6.72 25.26
C THR A 477 23.10 -5.41 24.82
N VAL A 478 24.22 -5.51 24.11
CA VAL A 478 24.90 -4.36 23.53
C VAL A 478 25.03 -4.56 22.03
N LYS A 479 24.67 -3.52 21.26
CA LYS A 479 24.64 -3.57 19.79
C LYS A 479 25.75 -2.72 19.22
N LEU A 480 26.58 -3.33 18.38
CA LEU A 480 27.45 -2.60 17.47
C LEU A 480 26.65 -2.39 16.16
N GLY A 481 26.83 -1.25 15.49
CA GLY A 481 26.07 -0.91 14.29
C GLY A 481 26.37 -1.80 13.08
N SER A 482 26.19 -1.29 11.87
CA SER A 482 26.57 -2.04 10.66
C SER A 482 28.06 -1.88 10.37
N VAL A 483 28.78 -2.99 10.21
CA VAL A 483 30.21 -2.99 9.83
C VAL A 483 30.38 -3.65 8.48
N LYS A 484 31.18 -3.04 7.60
CA LYS A 484 31.40 -3.57 6.25
C LYS A 484 32.32 -4.81 6.32
N SER A 485 32.04 -5.86 5.54
CA SER A 485 32.97 -6.99 5.41
C SER A 485 34.36 -6.52 4.98
N GLY A 486 35.40 -7.09 5.60
CA GLY A 486 36.80 -6.70 5.43
C GLY A 486 37.21 -5.45 6.21
N THR A 487 36.32 -4.88 7.02
CA THR A 487 36.62 -3.78 7.95
C THR A 487 36.32 -4.21 9.40
N SER A 488 36.66 -3.36 10.37
CA SER A 488 36.39 -3.62 11.78
C SER A 488 35.86 -2.38 12.48
N ASP A 489 35.01 -2.58 13.49
CA ASP A 489 34.57 -1.54 14.42
C ASP A 489 34.60 -2.08 15.86
N THR A 490 34.67 -1.19 16.85
CA THR A 490 34.90 -1.56 18.25
C THR A 490 33.86 -0.93 19.18
N LEU A 491 33.27 -1.77 20.02
CA LEU A 491 32.30 -1.39 21.06
C LEU A 491 32.98 -1.36 22.42
N LYS A 492 32.79 -0.30 23.19
CA LYS A 492 33.17 -0.26 24.61
C LYS A 492 32.01 -0.72 25.50
N VAL A 493 32.27 -1.70 26.36
CA VAL A 493 31.36 -2.23 27.39
C VAL A 493 31.93 -1.91 28.77
N ILE A 494 31.23 -1.05 29.52
CA ILE A 494 31.64 -0.66 30.88
C ILE A 494 31.14 -1.72 31.87
N VAL A 495 32.06 -2.25 32.68
CA VAL A 495 31.79 -3.25 33.72
C VAL A 495 32.18 -2.66 35.08
N ALA A 496 31.30 -2.74 36.07
CA ALA A 496 31.61 -2.36 37.45
C ALA A 496 31.41 -3.56 38.39
N GLY A 497 32.27 -3.70 39.38
CA GLY A 497 32.18 -4.74 40.40
C GLY A 497 31.80 -4.17 41.76
N LEU A 498 30.73 -4.68 42.35
CA LEU A 498 30.26 -4.26 43.67
C LEU A 498 30.51 -5.36 44.70
N LYS A 499 31.23 -5.03 45.77
CA LYS A 499 31.62 -5.94 46.88
C LYS A 499 32.24 -7.28 46.41
N LEU A 500 32.85 -7.29 45.23
CA LEU A 500 33.55 -8.45 44.71
C LEU A 500 34.88 -8.61 45.43
N THR A 501 35.22 -9.84 45.80
CA THR A 501 36.46 -10.18 46.51
C THR A 501 37.54 -10.76 45.60
N SER A 502 37.21 -10.95 44.31
CA SER A 502 38.09 -11.46 43.27
C SER A 502 37.94 -10.67 41.97
N ASP A 503 38.98 -10.70 41.14
CA ASP A 503 38.96 -10.14 39.80
C ASP A 503 37.85 -10.76 38.93
N ILE A 504 37.38 -9.98 37.95
CA ILE A 504 36.34 -10.38 37.01
C ILE A 504 37.01 -11.03 35.80
N THR A 505 36.80 -12.33 35.62
CA THR A 505 37.20 -13.06 34.42
C THR A 505 36.17 -12.85 33.31
N ILE A 506 36.63 -12.63 32.08
CA ILE A 506 35.81 -12.33 30.91
C ILE A 506 36.03 -13.43 29.86
N VAL A 507 34.95 -14.10 29.46
CA VAL A 507 34.97 -15.13 28.42
C VAL A 507 34.04 -14.75 27.29
N LEU A 508 34.58 -14.63 26.08
CA LEU A 508 33.80 -14.56 24.86
C LEU A 508 33.41 -15.98 24.43
N SER A 509 32.13 -16.19 24.18
CA SER A 509 31.56 -17.50 23.82
C SER A 509 30.40 -17.32 22.85
N ASN A 510 29.88 -18.41 22.28
CA ASN A 510 28.76 -18.41 21.33
C ASN A 510 28.98 -17.52 20.09
N ASP A 511 30.24 -17.21 19.76
CA ASP A 511 30.63 -16.58 18.49
C ASP A 511 30.77 -17.65 17.41
N ALA A 512 29.65 -18.04 16.82
CA ALA A 512 29.64 -19.04 15.75
C ALA A 512 30.39 -18.59 14.50
N ASP A 513 30.60 -17.27 14.34
CA ASP A 513 31.22 -16.68 13.15
C ASP A 513 32.72 -16.43 13.32
N GLY A 514 33.23 -16.42 14.56
CA GLY A 514 34.63 -16.16 14.87
C GLY A 514 35.06 -14.74 14.53
N VAL A 515 34.14 -13.78 14.60
CA VAL A 515 34.29 -12.39 14.13
C VAL A 515 34.44 -11.39 15.28
N TYR A 516 34.36 -11.84 16.53
CA TYR A 516 34.50 -11.00 17.71
C TYR A 516 35.84 -11.25 18.42
N THR A 517 36.48 -10.17 18.86
CA THR A 517 37.68 -10.24 19.70
C THR A 517 37.58 -9.28 20.88
N LEU A 518 38.22 -9.64 22.00
CA LEU A 518 38.30 -8.81 23.20
C LEU A 518 39.68 -8.19 23.35
N ASN A 519 39.75 -6.95 23.83
CA ASN A 519 41.02 -6.33 24.21
C ASN A 519 41.61 -6.89 25.52
N THR A 520 40.76 -7.41 26.41
CA THR A 520 41.14 -7.99 27.70
C THR A 520 40.27 -9.20 28.06
N THR A 521 40.82 -10.10 28.89
CA THR A 521 40.12 -11.28 29.43
C THR A 521 39.95 -11.23 30.95
N SER A 522 40.41 -10.15 31.60
CA SER A 522 40.25 -9.94 33.03
C SER A 522 40.16 -8.46 33.38
N LEU A 523 39.37 -8.14 34.40
CA LEU A 523 39.30 -6.83 35.03
C LEU A 523 39.53 -6.96 36.54
N PRO A 524 40.02 -5.92 37.23
CA PRO A 524 40.05 -5.87 38.68
C PRO A 524 38.66 -6.11 39.29
N ALA A 525 38.61 -6.51 40.57
CA ALA A 525 37.35 -6.69 41.31
C ALA A 525 36.43 -5.44 41.30
N THR A 526 36.98 -4.24 41.10
CA THR A 526 36.23 -2.98 40.97
C THR A 526 35.59 -2.79 39.58
N GLY A 527 36.01 -3.54 38.57
CA GLY A 527 35.60 -3.39 37.17
C GLY A 527 36.55 -2.55 36.31
N GLY A 528 36.09 -2.21 35.11
CA GLY A 528 36.80 -1.46 34.07
C GLY A 528 36.13 -1.59 32.69
N ASP A 529 36.82 -1.12 31.65
CA ASP A 529 36.32 -1.14 30.27
C ASP A 529 36.71 -2.44 29.54
N VAL A 530 35.76 -3.06 28.84
CA VAL A 530 36.01 -4.13 27.88
C VAL A 530 35.72 -3.62 26.48
N GLU A 531 36.68 -3.73 25.56
CA GLU A 531 36.47 -3.41 24.15
C GLU A 531 36.21 -4.69 23.37
N VAL A 532 35.09 -4.72 22.65
CA VAL A 532 34.66 -5.81 21.80
C VAL A 532 34.78 -5.34 20.35
N THR A 533 35.75 -5.87 19.61
CA THR A 533 35.94 -5.58 18.19
C THR A 533 35.18 -6.60 17.35
N PHE A 534 34.44 -6.13 16.35
CA PHE A 534 33.78 -6.95 15.33
C PHE A 534 34.46 -6.76 13.98
N ALA A 535 34.92 -7.85 13.37
CA ALA A 535 35.64 -7.86 12.10
C ALA A 535 35.09 -8.93 11.15
N PRO A 536 33.96 -8.67 10.47
CA PRO A 536 33.34 -9.64 9.57
C PRO A 536 34.17 -9.84 8.31
N THR A 537 34.28 -11.08 7.85
CA THR A 537 34.93 -11.45 6.58
C THR A 537 33.95 -11.86 5.48
N ALA A 538 32.66 -11.97 5.81
CA ALA A 538 31.58 -12.35 4.91
C ALA A 538 30.28 -11.61 5.29
N TYR A 539 29.37 -11.47 4.32
CA TYR A 539 28.01 -10.97 4.55
C TYR A 539 27.25 -11.88 5.52
N LYS A 540 26.68 -11.28 6.56
CA LYS A 540 25.73 -11.90 7.48
C LYS A 540 24.80 -10.86 8.10
N LYS A 541 23.51 -11.17 8.06
CA LYS A 541 22.43 -10.31 8.54
C LYS A 541 22.60 -9.90 10.01
N ILE A 542 22.94 -10.84 10.89
CA ILE A 542 23.29 -10.57 12.29
C ILE A 542 24.29 -11.64 12.77
N SER A 543 25.38 -11.19 13.36
CA SER A 543 26.30 -12.01 14.16
C SER A 543 26.03 -11.79 15.65
N TYR A 544 26.25 -12.83 16.45
CA TYR A 544 26.04 -12.81 17.89
C TYR A 544 27.26 -13.38 18.61
N ALA A 545 27.52 -12.85 19.80
CA ALA A 545 28.42 -13.46 20.77
C ALA A 545 27.89 -13.22 22.20
N THR A 546 28.40 -13.97 23.16
CA THR A 546 28.10 -13.81 24.59
C THR A 546 29.38 -13.52 25.36
N LEU A 547 29.44 -12.38 26.03
CA LEU A 547 30.43 -12.12 27.07
C LEU A 547 29.92 -12.67 28.40
N THR A 548 30.66 -13.62 28.98
CA THR A 548 30.42 -14.15 30.32
C THR A 548 31.44 -13.54 31.28
N LEU A 549 30.95 -12.77 32.25
CA LEU A 549 31.72 -12.09 33.30
C LEU A 549 31.58 -12.89 34.59
N THR A 550 32.68 -13.33 35.19
CA THR A 550 32.68 -14.18 36.40
C THR A 550 33.61 -13.64 37.47
N SER A 551 33.13 -13.54 38.71
CA SER A 551 33.97 -13.27 39.89
C SER A 551 33.53 -14.17 41.04
N GLY A 552 34.40 -15.11 41.44
CA GLY A 552 34.05 -16.16 42.39
C GLY A 552 32.87 -17.00 41.89
N SER A 553 31.74 -16.97 42.63
CA SER A 553 30.49 -17.65 42.25
C SER A 553 29.48 -16.74 41.53
N ILE A 554 29.80 -15.46 41.35
CA ILE A 554 28.91 -14.47 40.70
C ILE A 554 29.18 -14.50 39.21
N VAL A 555 28.12 -14.63 38.41
CA VAL A 555 28.18 -14.70 36.94
C VAL A 555 27.20 -13.68 36.34
N LYS A 556 27.64 -12.94 35.32
CA LYS A 556 26.81 -12.03 34.52
C LYS A 556 27.09 -12.22 33.04
N THR A 557 26.05 -12.38 32.23
CA THR A 557 26.17 -12.54 30.78
C THR A 557 25.68 -11.32 30.03
N VAL A 558 26.38 -10.94 28.96
CA VAL A 558 26.02 -9.86 28.05
C VAL A 558 26.00 -10.39 26.62
N VAL A 559 24.90 -10.20 25.90
CA VAL A 559 24.80 -10.53 24.47
C VAL A 559 25.37 -9.38 23.65
N VAL A 560 26.28 -9.67 22.74
CA VAL A 560 26.74 -8.73 21.71
C VAL A 560 26.13 -9.13 20.39
N SER A 561 25.59 -8.15 19.66
CA SER A 561 25.08 -8.37 18.31
C SER A 561 25.52 -7.28 17.35
N THR A 562 25.89 -7.67 16.14
CA THR A 562 26.33 -6.74 15.08
C THR A 562 25.80 -7.18 13.73
N THR A 563 25.52 -6.23 12.83
CA THR A 563 25.16 -6.54 11.44
C THR A 563 26.35 -6.30 10.53
N SER A 564 26.54 -7.14 9.51
CA SER A 564 27.50 -6.87 8.44
C SER A 564 26.82 -6.46 7.14
N ASP A 565 27.40 -5.48 6.44
CA ASP A 565 27.07 -5.09 5.06
C ASP A 565 25.57 -4.81 4.76
N THR A 566 24.95 -3.87 5.47
CA THR A 566 23.54 -3.47 5.21
C THR A 566 23.28 -2.76 3.86
N GLY A 567 24.25 -2.72 2.94
CA GLY A 567 24.22 -1.93 1.71
C GLY A 567 24.31 -2.70 0.39
N VAL A 568 24.59 -4.01 0.40
CA VAL A 568 24.62 -4.83 -0.82
C VAL A 568 23.64 -5.98 -0.66
N SER A 569 22.39 -5.81 -1.13
CA SER A 569 21.38 -6.88 -1.10
C SER A 569 21.47 -7.72 -2.37
N LYS A 570 22.47 -8.60 -2.39
CA LYS A 570 22.57 -9.68 -3.37
C LYS A 570 21.87 -10.91 -2.80
N TYR A 571 20.93 -11.48 -3.55
CA TYR A 571 20.16 -12.66 -3.17
C TYR A 571 20.46 -13.83 -4.11
N TYR A 572 20.69 -14.98 -3.53
CA TYR A 572 20.90 -16.26 -4.20
C TYR A 572 19.67 -17.13 -3.93
N VAL A 573 18.76 -17.18 -4.91
CA VAL A 573 17.46 -17.84 -4.78
C VAL A 573 17.59 -19.31 -5.16
N GLY A 574 17.15 -20.21 -4.28
CA GLY A 574 17.17 -21.66 -4.46
C GLY A 574 18.07 -22.39 -3.47
N THR A 575 17.89 -23.70 -3.34
CA THR A 575 18.57 -24.53 -2.33
C THR A 575 19.90 -25.15 -2.80
N THR A 576 20.27 -24.95 -4.08
CA THR A 576 21.50 -25.53 -4.66
C THR A 576 22.74 -24.67 -4.47
N TRP A 577 22.59 -23.43 -4.01
CA TRP A 577 23.71 -22.53 -3.75
C TRP A 577 24.58 -23.06 -2.61
N GLY A 578 25.88 -23.21 -2.87
CA GLY A 578 26.89 -23.38 -1.81
C GLY A 578 27.05 -22.09 -0.99
N ALA A 579 27.84 -22.13 0.09
CA ALA A 579 28.09 -20.97 0.95
C ALA A 579 28.53 -19.73 0.13
N ARG A 580 27.90 -18.57 0.41
CA ARG A 580 28.15 -17.29 -0.28
C ARG A 580 28.63 -16.24 0.72
N ASN A 581 29.69 -15.53 0.34
CA ASN A 581 30.29 -14.49 1.18
C ASN A 581 29.81 -13.07 0.81
N ASP A 582 29.12 -12.92 -0.32
CA ASP A 582 28.74 -11.65 -0.94
C ASP A 582 27.22 -11.46 -1.09
N GLY A 583 26.41 -12.32 -0.47
CA GLY A 583 24.94 -12.23 -0.53
C GLY A 583 24.23 -13.27 0.32
N GLU A 584 22.90 -13.14 0.40
CA GLU A 584 22.02 -14.01 1.19
C GLU A 584 21.46 -15.14 0.32
N ILE A 585 21.48 -16.38 0.81
CA ILE A 585 20.78 -17.50 0.17
C ILE A 585 19.35 -17.54 0.69
N VAL A 586 18.38 -17.53 -0.21
CA VAL A 586 16.94 -17.50 0.11
C VAL A 586 16.20 -18.57 -0.69
N GLU A 587 15.11 -19.11 -0.16
CA GLU A 587 14.31 -20.13 -0.87
C GLU A 587 13.46 -19.51 -2.00
N THR A 588 13.02 -18.26 -1.83
CA THR A 588 12.14 -17.54 -2.76
C THR A 588 12.62 -16.11 -2.99
N ILE A 589 12.23 -15.53 -4.13
CA ILE A 589 12.54 -14.13 -4.44
C ILE A 589 11.90 -13.20 -3.38
N PRO A 590 12.65 -12.25 -2.79
CA PRO A 590 12.08 -11.28 -1.85
C PRO A 590 11.00 -10.40 -2.51
N THR A 591 9.88 -10.20 -1.82
CA THR A 591 8.76 -9.38 -2.33
C THR A 591 9.00 -7.88 -2.20
N THR A 592 9.97 -7.46 -1.39
CA THR A 592 10.37 -6.06 -1.21
C THR A 592 11.83 -5.85 -1.61
N LEU A 593 12.06 -5.72 -2.92
CA LEU A 593 13.38 -5.37 -3.46
C LEU A 593 13.66 -3.89 -3.25
N LYS A 594 14.93 -3.55 -3.04
CA LYS A 594 15.45 -2.18 -2.95
C LYS A 594 16.20 -1.81 -4.22
N ALA A 595 16.44 -0.52 -4.39
CA ALA A 595 17.23 -0.03 -5.52
C ALA A 595 18.62 -0.69 -5.55
N ASN A 596 19.05 -1.14 -6.73
CA ASN A 596 20.30 -1.85 -7.00
C ASN A 596 20.45 -3.25 -6.38
N ASP A 597 19.36 -3.88 -5.91
CA ASP A 597 19.41 -5.28 -5.49
C ASP A 597 19.76 -6.20 -6.68
N VAL A 598 20.54 -7.25 -6.40
CA VAL A 598 20.97 -8.23 -7.41
C VAL A 598 20.46 -9.62 -7.03
N ILE A 599 19.72 -10.26 -7.92
CA ILE A 599 19.06 -11.54 -7.65
C ILE A 599 19.59 -12.58 -8.62
N TRP A 600 20.16 -13.67 -8.12
CA TRP A 600 20.59 -14.83 -8.90
C TRP A 600 19.71 -16.01 -8.56
N ILE A 601 19.04 -16.58 -9.55
CA ILE A 601 18.07 -17.65 -9.36
C ILE A 601 18.69 -18.94 -9.86
N ALA A 602 18.82 -19.94 -8.99
CA ALA A 602 19.25 -21.27 -9.39
C ALA A 602 18.19 -21.96 -10.26
N GLU A 603 18.56 -23.09 -10.86
CA GLU A 603 17.61 -23.96 -11.51
C GLU A 603 16.46 -24.34 -10.58
N GLY A 604 15.28 -24.52 -11.18
CA GLY A 604 14.09 -24.95 -10.47
C GLY A 604 12.86 -24.16 -10.88
N GLU A 605 11.74 -24.56 -10.29
CA GLU A 605 10.46 -23.91 -10.47
C GLU A 605 10.05 -23.19 -9.19
N TYR A 606 9.74 -21.90 -9.32
CA TYR A 606 9.40 -21.02 -8.21
C TYR A 606 8.03 -20.42 -8.48
N THR A 607 7.13 -20.55 -7.51
CA THR A 607 5.88 -19.78 -7.52
C THR A 607 6.16 -18.45 -6.82
N THR A 608 5.80 -17.34 -7.46
CA THR A 608 6.06 -16.01 -6.88
C THR A 608 4.81 -15.14 -6.90
N ALA A 609 4.64 -14.40 -5.82
CA ALA A 609 3.82 -13.20 -5.82
C ALA A 609 4.43 -12.16 -6.79
N GLN A 610 3.69 -11.08 -7.05
CA GLN A 610 4.17 -9.99 -7.89
C GLN A 610 5.49 -9.42 -7.35
N ILE A 611 6.49 -9.35 -8.20
CA ILE A 611 7.80 -8.73 -7.96
C ILE A 611 7.72 -7.28 -8.43
N THR A 612 7.94 -6.34 -7.51
CA THR A 612 8.01 -4.91 -7.85
C THR A 612 9.47 -4.47 -7.95
N LEU A 613 9.92 -4.19 -9.17
CA LEU A 613 11.29 -3.78 -9.44
C LEU A 613 11.50 -2.31 -9.05
N GLN A 614 12.62 -2.07 -8.37
CA GLN A 614 13.12 -0.74 -8.03
C GLN A 614 14.25 -0.35 -8.97
N ASN A 615 14.67 0.92 -8.92
CA ASN A 615 15.70 1.45 -9.81
C ASN A 615 17.01 0.64 -9.71
N GLY A 616 17.54 0.19 -10.83
CA GLY A 616 18.82 -0.55 -10.89
C GLY A 616 18.76 -2.01 -10.43
N VAL A 617 17.59 -2.57 -10.15
CA VAL A 617 17.45 -4.00 -9.77
C VAL A 617 17.86 -4.89 -10.93
N GLN A 618 18.61 -5.96 -10.64
CA GLN A 618 19.05 -6.93 -11.64
C GLN A 618 18.66 -8.35 -11.25
N ILE A 619 17.91 -9.05 -12.10
CA ILE A 619 17.50 -10.44 -11.92
C ILE A 619 18.15 -11.31 -12.99
N TYR A 620 18.86 -12.33 -12.55
CA TYR A 620 19.53 -13.31 -13.39
C TYR A 620 18.99 -14.71 -13.10
N GLY A 621 18.57 -15.45 -14.12
CA GLY A 621 18.23 -16.87 -14.03
C GLY A 621 19.24 -17.74 -14.80
N GLY A 622 19.07 -19.06 -14.78
CA GLY A 622 19.90 -19.95 -15.60
C GLY A 622 21.13 -20.54 -14.88
N PHE A 623 21.19 -20.48 -13.55
CA PHE A 623 22.35 -20.93 -12.76
C PHE A 623 22.19 -22.37 -12.25
N ALA A 624 23.28 -23.13 -12.22
CA ALA A 624 23.35 -24.41 -11.52
C ALA A 624 23.46 -24.25 -9.98
N GLY A 625 23.98 -23.10 -9.51
CA GLY A 625 24.16 -22.80 -8.09
C GLY A 625 25.64 -22.74 -7.65
N THR A 626 26.57 -23.02 -8.56
CA THR A 626 28.02 -23.06 -8.28
C THR A 626 28.78 -21.88 -8.87
N GLU A 627 28.16 -21.14 -9.79
CA GLU A 627 28.77 -20.05 -10.55
C GLU A 627 29.20 -18.89 -9.65
N GLN A 628 30.33 -18.27 -9.99
CA GLN A 628 30.83 -17.05 -9.34
C GLN A 628 30.51 -15.81 -10.17
N ASN A 629 30.13 -15.96 -11.45
CA ASN A 629 29.82 -14.88 -12.38
C ASN A 629 28.66 -15.24 -13.32
N PRO A 630 27.84 -14.27 -13.79
CA PRO A 630 26.72 -14.55 -14.71
C PRO A 630 27.12 -15.13 -16.07
N ASN A 631 28.37 -14.97 -16.51
CA ASN A 631 28.88 -15.50 -17.78
C ASN A 631 29.30 -16.97 -17.70
N GLU A 632 29.29 -17.59 -16.52
CA GLU A 632 29.58 -19.03 -16.34
C GLU A 632 28.35 -19.91 -16.59
N ARG A 633 27.15 -19.31 -16.68
CA ARG A 633 25.89 -20.00 -16.97
C ARG A 633 25.99 -20.75 -18.31
N ALA A 634 25.67 -22.04 -18.29
CA ALA A 634 25.71 -22.87 -19.50
C ALA A 634 24.43 -22.68 -20.35
N VAL A 635 24.62 -22.31 -21.63
CA VAL A 635 23.57 -21.97 -22.60
C VAL A 635 23.59 -22.95 -23.77
N GLY A 636 22.39 -23.29 -24.27
CA GLY A 636 22.15 -24.12 -25.43
C GLY A 636 22.41 -23.42 -26.77
N VAL A 637 21.64 -23.78 -27.80
CA VAL A 637 21.84 -23.23 -29.16
C VAL A 637 21.30 -21.81 -29.24
N LYS A 638 20.16 -21.54 -28.60
CA LYS A 638 19.58 -20.20 -28.52
C LYS A 638 19.98 -19.49 -27.24
N PRO A 639 20.11 -18.14 -27.24
CA PRO A 639 20.56 -17.40 -26.06
C PRO A 639 19.68 -17.55 -24.81
N TRP A 640 18.40 -17.92 -24.98
CA TRP A 640 17.43 -18.14 -23.90
C TRP A 640 17.34 -19.61 -23.43
N GLU A 641 18.07 -20.53 -24.06
CA GLU A 641 18.07 -21.96 -23.72
C GLU A 641 19.10 -22.29 -22.64
N PHE A 642 18.95 -21.73 -21.43
CA PHE A 642 19.82 -22.10 -20.31
C PHE A 642 19.64 -23.58 -19.95
N THR A 643 20.77 -24.28 -19.76
CA THR A 643 20.78 -25.71 -19.39
C THR A 643 20.23 -25.96 -17.98
N HIS A 644 20.26 -24.94 -17.12
CA HIS A 644 19.79 -24.95 -15.74
C HIS A 644 18.68 -23.90 -15.55
N PRO A 645 17.47 -24.09 -16.12
CA PRO A 645 16.46 -23.05 -16.24
C PRO A 645 15.85 -22.63 -14.89
N SER A 646 15.72 -21.31 -14.69
CA SER A 646 15.01 -20.72 -13.56
C SER A 646 13.59 -20.32 -13.97
N VAL A 647 12.60 -21.09 -13.54
CA VAL A 647 11.21 -20.95 -13.97
C VAL A 647 10.38 -20.22 -12.92
N LEU A 648 9.84 -19.05 -13.25
CA LEU A 648 8.93 -18.27 -12.41
C LEU A 648 7.48 -18.46 -12.87
N LYS A 649 6.67 -19.06 -12.00
CA LYS A 649 5.24 -19.32 -12.22
C LYS A 649 4.38 -18.28 -11.52
N ASN A 650 3.35 -17.78 -12.20
CA ASN A 650 2.48 -16.76 -11.64
C ASN A 650 1.49 -17.35 -10.62
N SER A 651 1.45 -16.77 -9.41
CA SER A 651 0.33 -16.92 -8.46
C SER A 651 -0.55 -15.68 -8.38
N ALA A 652 -0.25 -14.65 -9.17
CA ALA A 652 -0.95 -13.38 -9.23
C ALA A 652 -1.17 -12.93 -10.68
N ALA A 653 -1.86 -11.80 -10.87
CA ALA A 653 -2.12 -11.22 -12.18
C ALA A 653 -0.87 -10.71 -12.92
N LEU A 654 0.25 -10.61 -12.22
CA LEU A 654 1.52 -10.16 -12.76
C LEU A 654 2.68 -10.84 -12.03
N VAL A 655 3.68 -11.31 -12.76
CA VAL A 655 4.92 -11.84 -12.16
C VAL A 655 5.87 -10.72 -11.78
N ALA A 656 6.12 -9.76 -12.69
CA ALA A 656 7.01 -8.62 -12.45
C ALA A 656 6.43 -7.30 -12.97
N SER A 657 6.53 -6.23 -12.17
CA SER A 657 6.21 -4.85 -12.57
C SER A 657 7.40 -3.93 -12.34
N SER A 658 7.61 -2.97 -13.23
CA SER A 658 8.50 -1.84 -12.98
C SER A 658 7.81 -0.50 -13.25
N ALA A 659 7.99 0.43 -12.31
CA ALA A 659 7.74 1.86 -12.49
C ALA A 659 9.04 2.68 -12.33
N ALA A 660 10.18 1.98 -12.18
CA ALA A 660 11.49 2.54 -11.90
C ALA A 660 12.35 2.56 -13.17
N SER A 661 13.60 3.02 -13.09
CA SER A 661 14.51 3.06 -14.25
C SER A 661 15.64 2.03 -14.13
N ASN A 662 16.22 1.64 -15.26
CA ASN A 662 17.45 0.83 -15.35
C ASN A 662 17.40 -0.56 -14.69
N ASP A 663 16.25 -1.24 -14.68
CA ASP A 663 16.16 -2.64 -14.23
C ASP A 663 16.50 -3.65 -15.34
N LEU A 664 17.02 -4.81 -14.93
CA LEU A 664 17.46 -5.88 -15.82
C LEU A 664 16.83 -7.22 -15.43
N ILE A 665 16.34 -7.95 -16.42
CA ILE A 665 15.97 -9.37 -16.33
C ILE A 665 16.73 -10.14 -17.40
N ASP A 666 17.53 -11.13 -17.00
CA ASP A 666 18.42 -11.89 -17.90
C ASP A 666 18.37 -13.40 -17.61
N GLY A 667 17.89 -14.21 -18.55
CA GLY A 667 17.94 -15.66 -18.41
C GLY A 667 16.83 -16.27 -17.56
N VAL A 668 15.69 -15.60 -17.42
CA VAL A 668 14.55 -16.08 -16.63
C VAL A 668 13.49 -16.70 -17.55
N THR A 669 12.92 -17.83 -17.15
CA THR A 669 11.73 -18.39 -17.79
C THR A 669 10.49 -17.97 -17.01
N PHE A 670 9.65 -17.12 -17.58
CA PHE A 670 8.32 -16.83 -17.09
C PHE A 670 7.32 -17.82 -17.67
N GLU A 671 6.55 -18.47 -16.80
CA GLU A 671 5.55 -19.45 -17.21
C GLU A 671 4.18 -19.16 -16.58
N GLY A 672 3.19 -18.96 -17.44
CA GLY A 672 1.80 -18.80 -17.04
C GLY A 672 1.21 -20.11 -16.51
N THR A 673 0.30 -19.97 -15.55
CA THR A 673 -0.51 -21.04 -14.96
C THR A 673 -1.97 -20.87 -15.35
N SER A 674 -2.90 -21.55 -14.66
CA SER A 674 -4.34 -21.29 -14.81
C SER A 674 -4.76 -19.92 -14.27
N VAL A 675 -3.90 -19.20 -13.56
CA VAL A 675 -4.17 -17.86 -13.04
C VAL A 675 -4.07 -16.83 -14.17
N ILE A 676 -5.13 -16.05 -14.37
CA ILE A 676 -5.13 -14.94 -15.34
C ILE A 676 -4.05 -13.95 -14.97
N GLY A 677 -3.14 -13.66 -15.89
CA GLY A 677 -2.05 -12.73 -15.67
C GLY A 677 -1.09 -12.63 -16.84
N ARG A 678 0.00 -11.90 -16.63
CA ARG A 678 1.10 -11.72 -17.59
C ARG A 678 2.45 -11.81 -16.88
N ALA A 679 3.52 -11.92 -17.66
CA ALA A 679 4.87 -11.99 -17.12
C ALA A 679 5.35 -10.62 -16.62
N PHE A 680 5.33 -9.60 -17.48
CA PHE A 680 5.98 -8.33 -17.19
C PHE A 680 5.15 -7.12 -17.61
N GLN A 681 5.16 -6.07 -16.78
CA GLN A 681 4.57 -4.77 -17.08
C GLN A 681 5.52 -3.63 -16.72
N SER A 682 5.73 -2.70 -17.65
CA SER A 682 6.29 -1.38 -17.33
C SER A 682 5.18 -0.33 -17.31
N THR A 683 5.14 0.50 -16.27
CA THR A 683 4.13 1.58 -16.13
C THR A 683 4.74 2.98 -16.24
N ALA A 684 6.01 3.13 -15.86
CA ALA A 684 6.79 4.36 -15.87
C ALA A 684 8.30 4.02 -15.83
N GLY A 685 9.16 5.03 -16.00
CA GLY A 685 10.61 4.84 -16.03
C GLY A 685 11.14 4.45 -17.41
N GLU A 686 12.46 4.52 -17.60
CA GLU A 686 13.12 4.13 -18.85
C GLU A 686 14.32 3.21 -18.55
N GLY A 687 14.81 2.50 -19.56
CA GLY A 687 15.98 1.64 -19.43
C GLY A 687 15.68 0.26 -18.84
N HIS A 688 14.43 -0.22 -18.92
CA HIS A 688 14.10 -1.61 -18.62
C HIS A 688 14.72 -2.53 -19.67
N ILE A 689 15.52 -3.52 -19.26
CA ILE A 689 16.14 -4.49 -20.16
C ILE A 689 15.62 -5.88 -19.81
N ILE A 690 15.01 -6.57 -20.78
CA ILE A 690 14.63 -7.98 -20.65
C ILE A 690 15.31 -8.76 -21.76
N ARG A 691 16.17 -9.71 -21.40
CA ARG A 691 16.95 -10.46 -22.38
C ARG A 691 17.12 -11.93 -22.06
N ASN A 692 17.48 -12.71 -23.08
CA ASN A 692 17.81 -14.13 -22.95
C ASN A 692 16.71 -14.92 -22.21
N SER A 693 15.45 -14.48 -22.31
CA SER A 693 14.37 -14.95 -21.43
C SER A 693 13.30 -15.68 -22.22
N VAL A 694 12.59 -16.58 -21.54
CA VAL A 694 11.45 -17.30 -22.12
C VAL A 694 10.18 -16.82 -21.44
N LEU A 695 9.16 -16.49 -22.22
CA LEU A 695 7.87 -16.04 -21.74
C LEU A 695 6.78 -16.88 -22.39
N LYS A 696 6.16 -17.77 -21.61
CA LYS A 696 5.23 -18.75 -22.16
C LYS A 696 3.93 -18.93 -21.39
N ASN A 697 2.88 -19.29 -22.12
CA ASN A 697 1.60 -19.79 -21.58
C ASN A 697 0.83 -18.83 -20.68
N PHE A 698 1.07 -17.51 -20.79
CA PHE A 698 0.28 -16.52 -20.05
C PHE A 698 -1.08 -16.29 -20.71
N ASN A 699 -2.11 -16.06 -19.90
CA ASN A 699 -3.41 -15.58 -20.37
C ASN A 699 -3.82 -14.36 -19.55
N SER A 700 -3.74 -13.17 -20.12
CA SER A 700 -4.04 -11.93 -19.42
C SER A 700 -5.54 -11.58 -19.39
N GLY A 701 -6.40 -12.48 -19.86
CA GLY A 701 -7.86 -12.35 -19.77
C GLY A 701 -8.37 -11.18 -20.61
N ALA A 702 -9.00 -10.19 -19.96
CA ALA A 702 -9.58 -9.00 -20.59
C ALA A 702 -8.59 -7.82 -20.73
N SER A 703 -7.30 -8.10 -20.67
CA SER A 703 -6.25 -7.11 -20.43
C SER A 703 -5.24 -7.08 -21.58
N ASP A 704 -4.59 -5.93 -21.81
CA ASP A 704 -3.64 -5.75 -22.94
C ASP A 704 -2.33 -6.49 -22.68
N GLY A 705 -1.75 -7.16 -23.68
CA GLY A 705 -0.47 -7.86 -23.59
C GLY A 705 -0.58 -9.20 -22.89
N GLY A 706 -0.39 -10.32 -23.62
CA GLY A 706 -0.44 -11.65 -22.99
C GLY A 706 0.77 -11.94 -22.12
N ALA A 707 1.99 -11.80 -22.66
CA ALA A 707 3.22 -11.87 -21.84
C ALA A 707 3.72 -10.48 -21.40
N PHE A 708 3.79 -9.52 -22.33
CA PHE A 708 4.33 -8.18 -22.06
C PHE A 708 3.28 -7.07 -22.16
N ASN A 709 3.32 -6.12 -21.22
CA ASN A 709 2.64 -4.84 -21.34
C ASN A 709 3.61 -3.69 -21.08
N ILE A 710 4.13 -3.10 -22.14
CA ILE A 710 5.18 -2.07 -22.08
C ILE A 710 4.54 -0.70 -22.30
N ARG A 711 4.30 0.04 -21.21
CA ARG A 711 3.77 1.42 -21.25
C ARG A 711 4.87 2.48 -21.18
N ALA A 712 6.02 2.12 -20.62
CA ALA A 712 7.22 2.96 -20.55
C ALA A 712 8.39 2.18 -21.18
N GLY A 713 9.15 2.82 -22.07
CA GLY A 713 10.02 2.15 -23.04
C GLY A 713 10.97 1.11 -22.42
N ALA A 714 10.99 -0.09 -23.00
CA ALA A 714 11.86 -1.21 -22.62
C ALA A 714 12.68 -1.68 -23.83
N GLU A 715 13.86 -2.25 -23.59
CA GLU A 715 14.66 -2.97 -24.59
C GLU A 715 14.53 -4.48 -24.33
N ILE A 716 13.92 -5.20 -25.27
CA ILE A 716 13.63 -6.62 -25.15
C ILE A 716 14.35 -7.37 -26.26
N TYR A 717 15.26 -8.29 -25.93
CA TYR A 717 15.99 -9.00 -26.96
C TYR A 717 16.41 -10.42 -26.62
N ASN A 718 16.69 -11.22 -27.65
CA ASN A 718 17.06 -12.62 -27.47
C ASN A 718 16.04 -13.37 -26.59
N CYS A 719 14.75 -13.20 -26.84
CA CYS A 719 13.71 -13.84 -26.05
C CYS A 719 12.85 -14.78 -26.90
N LEU A 720 12.31 -15.81 -26.26
CA LEU A 720 11.23 -16.63 -26.80
C LEU A 720 9.91 -16.21 -26.14
N ILE A 721 8.94 -15.77 -26.93
CA ILE A 721 7.62 -15.33 -26.48
C ILE A 721 6.59 -16.25 -27.13
N THR A 722 6.04 -17.21 -26.38
CA THR A 722 5.24 -18.27 -26.99
C THR A 722 3.99 -18.72 -26.23
N GLY A 723 2.91 -19.05 -26.95
CA GLY A 723 1.71 -19.61 -26.32
C GLY A 723 0.96 -18.64 -25.42
N ASN A 724 1.19 -17.33 -25.54
CA ASN A 724 0.56 -16.32 -24.69
C ASN A 724 -0.74 -15.78 -25.31
N ALA A 725 -1.65 -15.32 -24.46
CA ALA A 725 -2.95 -14.81 -24.86
C ALA A 725 -3.28 -13.49 -24.15
N GLY A 726 -3.77 -12.49 -24.89
CA GLY A 726 -4.22 -11.22 -24.34
C GLY A 726 -5.29 -10.54 -25.21
N VAL A 727 -5.87 -9.42 -24.77
CA VAL A 727 -6.88 -8.73 -25.58
C VAL A 727 -6.27 -7.96 -26.74
N LYS A 728 -5.05 -7.45 -26.58
CA LYS A 728 -4.25 -6.81 -27.63
C LYS A 728 -2.83 -7.32 -27.49
N GLY A 729 -2.15 -7.68 -28.57
CA GLY A 729 -0.77 -8.15 -28.45
C GLY A 729 -0.68 -9.46 -27.65
N GLY A 730 -1.08 -10.58 -28.25
CA GLY A 730 -1.06 -11.88 -27.57
C GLY A 730 0.31 -12.22 -26.99
N GLY A 731 1.39 -11.97 -27.73
CA GLY A 731 2.76 -12.00 -27.21
C GLY A 731 3.09 -10.74 -26.41
N GLY A 732 2.79 -9.55 -26.93
CA GLY A 732 3.01 -8.32 -26.18
C GLY A 732 2.40 -7.05 -26.77
N TYR A 733 2.13 -6.09 -25.89
CA TYR A 733 1.64 -4.75 -26.21
C TYR A 733 2.69 -3.70 -25.85
N PHE A 734 3.05 -2.83 -26.80
CA PHE A 734 4.12 -1.84 -26.67
C PHE A 734 3.64 -0.44 -27.04
N GLU A 735 3.73 0.53 -26.12
CA GLU A 735 3.51 1.97 -26.38
C GLU A 735 4.81 2.76 -26.65
N GLY A 736 5.94 2.08 -26.52
CA GLY A 736 7.30 2.58 -26.74
C GLY A 736 8.32 1.47 -26.48
N GLY A 737 9.61 1.77 -26.70
CA GLY A 737 10.71 0.82 -26.53
C GLY A 737 11.07 0.03 -27.80
N SER A 738 11.97 -0.95 -27.66
CA SER A 738 12.43 -1.80 -28.74
C SER A 738 12.32 -3.28 -28.40
N ILE A 739 11.90 -4.09 -29.37
CA ILE A 739 11.96 -5.55 -29.31
C ILE A 739 12.74 -6.09 -30.51
N HIS A 740 13.75 -6.93 -30.28
CA HIS A 740 14.57 -7.48 -31.35
C HIS A 740 15.26 -8.80 -31.09
N ASP A 741 15.67 -9.50 -32.14
CA ASP A 741 16.35 -10.81 -32.04
C ASP A 741 15.52 -11.84 -31.24
N CYS A 742 14.20 -11.73 -31.33
CA CYS A 742 13.23 -12.56 -30.59
C CYS A 742 12.47 -13.51 -31.50
N GLU A 743 12.06 -14.65 -30.93
CA GLU A 743 11.09 -15.57 -31.53
C GLU A 743 9.73 -15.38 -30.87
N ILE A 744 8.70 -15.09 -31.66
CA ILE A 744 7.35 -14.75 -31.18
C ILE A 744 6.37 -15.72 -31.84
N THR A 745 5.98 -16.76 -31.11
CA THR A 745 5.30 -17.90 -31.72
C THR A 745 4.03 -18.33 -31.01
N ASN A 746 3.02 -18.79 -31.76
CA ASN A 746 1.82 -19.43 -31.19
C ASN A 746 1.07 -18.56 -30.16
N ASN A 747 1.19 -17.24 -30.23
CA ASN A 747 0.46 -16.34 -29.36
C ASN A 747 -0.90 -15.98 -29.98
N SER A 748 -1.87 -15.61 -29.16
CA SER A 748 -3.24 -15.37 -29.61
C SER A 748 -3.89 -14.16 -28.95
N VAL A 749 -4.92 -13.62 -29.58
CA VAL A 749 -5.83 -12.70 -28.89
C VAL A 749 -7.05 -13.42 -28.33
N THR A 750 -7.56 -12.97 -27.18
CA THR A 750 -8.72 -13.58 -26.51
C THR A 750 -10.06 -13.05 -27.01
N LEU A 751 -10.08 -11.90 -27.70
CA LEU A 751 -11.29 -11.28 -28.24
C LEU A 751 -11.31 -11.32 -29.77
N LYS A 752 -12.44 -11.75 -30.34
CA LYS A 752 -12.70 -11.69 -31.78
C LYS A 752 -13.43 -10.41 -32.15
N LEU A 753 -12.93 -9.70 -33.15
CA LEU A 753 -13.59 -8.58 -33.80
C LEU A 753 -14.12 -9.02 -35.16
N THR A 754 -15.32 -8.55 -35.49
CA THR A 754 -15.95 -8.72 -36.81
C THR A 754 -16.16 -7.38 -37.52
N THR A 755 -15.50 -6.32 -37.05
CA THR A 755 -15.61 -4.94 -37.57
C THR A 755 -14.23 -4.37 -37.89
N SER A 756 -14.15 -3.18 -38.48
CA SER A 756 -12.91 -2.61 -39.02
C SER A 756 -11.77 -2.44 -38.00
N PRO A 757 -10.50 -2.51 -38.45
CA PRO A 757 -9.33 -2.23 -37.60
C PRO A 757 -9.41 -0.79 -37.07
N GLY A 758 -9.77 -0.62 -35.79
CA GLY A 758 -9.79 0.68 -35.12
C GLY A 758 -11.08 1.50 -35.22
N GLY A 759 -12.26 0.89 -35.49
CA GLY A 759 -13.57 1.58 -35.56
C GLY A 759 -13.90 2.65 -34.48
N SER A 760 -13.36 2.54 -33.26
CA SER A 760 -13.39 3.54 -32.15
C SER A 760 -12.15 3.36 -31.25
N ALA A 761 -11.89 4.24 -30.26
CA ALA A 761 -10.71 4.14 -29.37
C ALA A 761 -10.61 2.78 -28.61
N ASP A 762 -11.75 2.12 -28.37
CA ASP A 762 -11.84 0.78 -27.77
C ASP A 762 -11.79 -0.38 -28.78
N ASN A 763 -11.92 -0.11 -30.09
CA ASN A 763 -12.05 -1.13 -31.15
C ASN A 763 -10.72 -1.70 -31.68
N THR A 764 -9.68 -1.65 -30.85
CA THR A 764 -8.38 -2.32 -31.15
C THR A 764 -8.21 -3.61 -30.33
N LYS A 765 -9.20 -3.95 -29.50
CA LYS A 765 -9.29 -5.18 -28.71
C LYS A 765 -9.54 -6.35 -29.65
N GLY A 766 -8.57 -7.24 -29.84
CA GLY A 766 -8.60 -8.36 -30.77
C GLY A 766 -7.55 -8.28 -31.88
N CYS A 767 -6.61 -7.35 -31.78
CA CYS A 767 -5.55 -7.14 -32.76
C CYS A 767 -4.16 -7.53 -32.24
N GLY A 768 -3.27 -7.97 -33.14
CA GLY A 768 -1.88 -8.25 -32.84
C GLY A 768 -1.70 -9.58 -32.11
N GLY A 769 -1.76 -10.71 -32.80
CA GLY A 769 -1.65 -12.03 -32.15
C GLY A 769 -0.26 -12.23 -31.56
N GLY A 770 0.78 -11.87 -32.32
CA GLY A 770 2.14 -11.76 -31.82
C GLY A 770 2.35 -10.45 -31.07
N LEU A 771 2.38 -9.32 -31.79
CA LEU A 771 2.66 -8.01 -31.21
C LEU A 771 1.62 -6.96 -31.56
N PHE A 772 1.38 -6.05 -30.62
CA PHE A 772 0.71 -4.78 -30.88
C PHE A 772 1.71 -3.65 -30.61
N LEU A 773 2.02 -2.86 -31.64
CA LEU A 773 2.97 -1.75 -31.57
C LEU A 773 2.22 -0.41 -31.65
N SER A 774 2.53 0.50 -30.74
CA SER A 774 1.94 1.83 -30.58
C SER A 774 3.02 2.83 -30.16
N THR A 775 2.75 4.14 -30.25
CA THR A 775 3.74 5.19 -29.99
C THR A 775 3.24 6.32 -29.10
N GLU A 776 2.21 6.07 -28.30
CA GLU A 776 1.68 7.09 -27.37
C GLU A 776 2.77 7.65 -26.43
N LYS A 777 3.95 6.98 -26.32
CA LYS A 777 5.14 7.46 -25.59
C LYS A 777 6.50 7.21 -26.30
N GLY A 778 6.68 7.64 -27.55
CA GLY A 778 8.03 7.83 -28.12
C GLY A 778 8.53 6.78 -29.13
N GLY A 779 7.64 5.97 -29.72
CA GLY A 779 7.95 5.21 -30.94
C GLY A 779 8.44 3.77 -30.72
N ALA A 780 7.53 2.78 -30.65
CA ALA A 780 7.91 1.37 -30.58
C ALA A 780 8.66 0.91 -31.85
N LYS A 781 9.77 0.18 -31.65
CA LYS A 781 10.61 -0.40 -32.71
C LYS A 781 10.63 -1.92 -32.59
N ALA A 782 10.37 -2.63 -33.68
CA ALA A 782 10.38 -4.08 -33.74
C ALA A 782 11.30 -4.52 -34.89
N TYR A 783 12.34 -5.30 -34.61
CA TYR A 783 13.25 -5.71 -35.69
C TYR A 783 13.98 -7.01 -35.42
N ASN A 784 14.55 -7.63 -36.45
CA ASN A 784 15.21 -8.92 -36.30
C ASN A 784 14.30 -9.99 -35.65
N LEU A 785 13.00 -10.00 -35.97
CA LEU A 785 12.02 -10.89 -35.34
C LEU A 785 11.69 -12.09 -36.21
N TYR A 786 11.48 -13.24 -35.58
CA TYR A 786 10.80 -14.38 -36.19
C TYR A 786 9.41 -14.54 -35.58
N VAL A 787 8.37 -14.21 -36.35
CA VAL A 787 6.98 -14.13 -35.89
C VAL A 787 6.16 -15.20 -36.59
N SER A 788 5.71 -16.24 -35.87
CA SER A 788 5.04 -17.37 -36.51
C SER A 788 3.94 -18.07 -35.72
N GLY A 789 2.89 -18.55 -36.39
CA GLY A 789 1.81 -19.31 -35.73
C GLY A 789 0.90 -18.46 -34.84
N ASN A 790 1.00 -17.14 -34.90
CA ASN A 790 0.21 -16.26 -34.04
C ASN A 790 -1.19 -16.00 -34.64
N THR A 791 -2.20 -15.82 -33.79
CA THR A 791 -3.60 -15.69 -34.22
C THR A 791 -4.28 -14.43 -33.66
N ALA A 792 -4.95 -13.65 -34.52
CA ALA A 792 -5.75 -12.50 -34.09
C ALA A 792 -7.00 -12.27 -34.97
N SER A 793 -7.76 -11.21 -34.70
CA SER A 793 -8.78 -10.75 -35.66
C SER A 793 -8.12 -9.98 -36.80
N PHE A 794 -7.22 -9.06 -36.45
CA PHE A 794 -6.37 -8.33 -37.38
C PHE A 794 -4.92 -8.36 -36.92
N GLY A 795 -3.97 -8.46 -37.85
CA GLY A 795 -2.55 -8.50 -37.48
C GLY A 795 -2.23 -9.77 -36.71
N GLY A 796 -2.51 -10.94 -37.30
CA GLY A 796 -2.22 -12.25 -36.68
C GLY A 796 -0.80 -12.30 -36.14
N GLY A 797 0.18 -11.90 -36.96
CA GLY A 797 1.54 -11.63 -36.54
C GLY A 797 1.66 -10.31 -35.78
N ILE A 798 1.52 -9.19 -36.47
CA ILE A 798 1.77 -7.86 -35.90
C ILE A 798 0.65 -6.88 -36.25
N TYR A 799 0.21 -6.10 -35.26
CA TYR A 799 -0.62 -4.93 -35.47
C TYR A 799 0.17 -3.64 -35.20
N SER A 800 0.14 -2.73 -36.14
CA SER A 800 0.97 -1.52 -36.16
C SER A 800 0.12 -0.25 -36.07
N ARG A 801 0.47 0.65 -35.14
CA ARG A 801 -0.25 1.90 -34.89
C ARG A 801 0.72 3.06 -34.60
N SER A 802 0.42 4.22 -35.17
CA SER A 802 1.06 5.52 -34.89
C SER A 802 2.56 5.60 -35.21
N ASN A 803 3.06 5.53 -36.44
CA ASN A 803 4.48 5.80 -36.75
C ASN A 803 5.50 4.79 -36.16
N THR A 804 5.10 3.53 -35.94
CA THR A 804 6.03 2.49 -35.49
C THR A 804 7.01 2.08 -36.59
N LYS A 805 8.11 1.42 -36.22
CA LYS A 805 9.07 0.84 -37.17
C LYS A 805 9.16 -0.67 -36.99
N LEU A 806 8.88 -1.40 -38.06
CA LEU A 806 9.02 -2.85 -38.14
C LEU A 806 9.97 -3.21 -39.29
N TYR A 807 11.07 -3.89 -39.00
CA TYR A 807 12.03 -4.20 -40.05
C TYR A 807 12.89 -5.44 -39.83
N ASN A 808 13.60 -5.89 -40.86
CA ASN A 808 14.52 -7.04 -40.80
C ASN A 808 13.88 -8.29 -40.18
N SER A 809 12.60 -8.53 -40.43
CA SER A 809 11.83 -9.57 -39.73
C SER A 809 11.20 -10.58 -40.69
N VAL A 810 11.02 -11.80 -40.20
CA VAL A 810 10.33 -12.89 -40.88
C VAL A 810 8.98 -13.10 -40.19
N ILE A 811 7.88 -12.92 -40.92
CA ILE A 811 6.50 -12.95 -40.41
C ILE A 811 5.73 -14.00 -41.21
N VAL A 812 5.59 -15.20 -40.65
CA VAL A 812 5.13 -16.36 -41.42
C VAL A 812 4.14 -17.27 -40.69
N ASN A 813 3.23 -17.91 -41.42
CA ASN A 813 2.26 -18.86 -40.84
C ASN A 813 1.39 -18.25 -39.72
N ASN A 814 1.09 -16.96 -39.77
CA ASN A 814 0.17 -16.34 -38.83
C ASN A 814 -1.26 -16.35 -39.39
N THR A 815 -2.25 -16.30 -38.50
CA THR A 815 -3.66 -16.37 -38.88
C THR A 815 -4.43 -15.14 -38.41
N ALA A 816 -5.26 -14.57 -39.28
CA ALA A 816 -6.26 -13.56 -38.89
C ALA A 816 -7.67 -14.10 -39.13
N ASP A 817 -8.56 -13.91 -38.18
CA ASP A 817 -9.99 -14.20 -38.38
C ASP A 817 -10.60 -13.28 -39.43
N GLU A 818 -10.11 -12.03 -39.57
CA GLU A 818 -10.61 -11.05 -40.54
C GLU A 818 -9.60 -10.76 -41.65
N SER A 819 -8.52 -10.01 -41.36
CA SER A 819 -7.59 -9.52 -42.40
C SER A 819 -6.21 -9.18 -41.85
N GLY A 820 -5.21 -9.06 -42.73
CA GLY A 820 -3.84 -8.70 -42.37
C GLY A 820 -3.21 -9.71 -41.42
N SER A 821 -3.35 -11.00 -41.72
CA SER A 821 -2.81 -12.09 -40.90
C SER A 821 -1.30 -11.99 -40.66
N GLY A 822 -0.52 -11.46 -41.59
CA GLY A 822 0.87 -11.07 -41.35
C GLY A 822 0.96 -9.77 -40.55
N VAL A 823 0.66 -8.65 -41.21
CA VAL A 823 0.69 -7.30 -40.64
C VAL A 823 -0.61 -6.57 -40.93
N ALA A 824 -1.16 -5.88 -39.92
CA ALA A 824 -2.26 -4.95 -40.12
C ALA A 824 -1.93 -3.58 -39.53
N PHE A 825 -2.23 -2.53 -40.29
CA PHE A 825 -2.12 -1.15 -39.82
C PHE A 825 -3.44 -0.67 -39.24
N GLU A 826 -3.35 0.18 -38.23
CA GLU A 826 -4.49 0.86 -37.63
C GLU A 826 -4.94 2.08 -38.46
N LYS A 827 -6.25 2.34 -38.51
CA LYS A 827 -6.81 3.34 -39.42
C LYS A 827 -6.42 4.80 -39.16
N ARG A 828 -5.91 5.12 -37.96
CA ARG A 828 -5.42 6.46 -37.58
C ARG A 828 -3.90 6.51 -37.61
N ASP A 829 -3.23 5.45 -38.08
CA ASP A 829 -1.79 5.46 -38.28
C ASP A 829 -1.42 6.39 -39.43
N ALA A 830 -0.48 7.32 -39.20
CA ALA A 830 -0.12 8.36 -40.17
C ALA A 830 1.33 8.25 -40.69
N GLY A 831 1.97 7.09 -40.57
CA GLY A 831 3.40 6.99 -40.91
C GLY A 831 4.15 5.76 -40.40
N ALA A 832 3.48 4.68 -40.00
CA ALA A 832 4.20 3.46 -39.64
C ALA A 832 4.94 2.89 -40.85
N GLN A 833 6.15 2.38 -40.58
CA GLN A 833 7.09 1.91 -41.59
C GLN A 833 7.38 0.43 -41.40
N VAL A 834 7.06 -0.35 -42.43
CA VAL A 834 7.40 -1.77 -42.52
C VAL A 834 8.39 -1.95 -43.68
N TYR A 835 9.59 -2.45 -43.41
CA TYR A 835 10.61 -2.57 -44.45
C TYR A 835 11.59 -3.71 -44.22
N ASN A 836 12.19 -4.24 -45.29
CA ASN A 836 13.15 -5.34 -45.21
C ASN A 836 12.54 -6.56 -44.46
N VAL A 837 11.28 -6.89 -44.76
CA VAL A 837 10.59 -8.02 -44.14
C VAL A 837 10.20 -9.09 -45.16
N THR A 838 10.02 -10.32 -44.67
CA THR A 838 9.39 -11.41 -45.43
C THR A 838 8.07 -11.73 -44.75
N ILE A 839 6.97 -11.53 -45.46
CA ILE A 839 5.61 -11.83 -45.02
C ILE A 839 5.09 -12.98 -45.89
N ALA A 840 5.06 -14.19 -45.35
CA ALA A 840 4.74 -15.35 -46.17
C ALA A 840 3.87 -16.42 -45.48
N ASN A 841 3.06 -17.14 -46.25
CA ASN A 841 2.22 -18.23 -45.75
C ASN A 841 1.27 -17.81 -44.62
N ASN A 842 0.91 -16.53 -44.52
CA ASN A 842 -0.06 -16.07 -43.54
C ASN A 842 -1.48 -16.24 -44.11
N ARG A 843 -2.44 -16.59 -43.25
CA ARG A 843 -3.82 -16.90 -43.66
C ARG A 843 -4.85 -15.97 -43.02
N SER A 844 -5.72 -15.35 -43.82
CA SER A 844 -6.96 -14.75 -43.34
C SER A 844 -8.12 -15.75 -43.46
N ASN A 845 -9.08 -15.73 -42.54
CA ASN A 845 -10.29 -16.57 -42.62
C ASN A 845 -11.43 -15.89 -43.42
N GLN A 846 -11.33 -14.59 -43.71
CA GLN A 846 -12.24 -13.88 -44.62
C GLN A 846 -11.61 -13.62 -45.98
N ARG A 847 -12.43 -13.15 -46.93
CA ARG A 847 -12.04 -12.81 -48.31
C ARG A 847 -11.36 -11.43 -48.42
N ARG A 848 -10.38 -11.16 -47.56
CA ARG A 848 -9.73 -9.85 -47.42
C ARG A 848 -8.26 -10.05 -47.03
N GLY A 849 -7.37 -9.36 -47.74
CA GLY A 849 -5.93 -9.60 -47.81
C GLY A 849 -5.26 -10.18 -46.56
N ALA A 850 -4.53 -11.27 -46.75
CA ALA A 850 -3.89 -12.05 -45.72
C ALA A 850 -2.48 -11.57 -45.36
N GLY A 851 -1.70 -11.07 -46.31
CA GLY A 851 -0.33 -10.63 -46.00
C GLY A 851 -0.33 -9.33 -45.19
N VAL A 852 -0.71 -8.23 -45.83
CA VAL A 852 -0.71 -6.88 -45.27
C VAL A 852 -2.08 -6.22 -45.46
N LEU A 853 -2.60 -5.62 -44.38
CA LEU A 853 -3.80 -4.78 -44.41
C LEU A 853 -3.44 -3.32 -44.14
N PHE A 854 -3.68 -2.47 -45.13
CA PHE A 854 -3.63 -1.01 -44.98
C PHE A 854 -5.03 -0.47 -44.65
N SER A 855 -5.12 0.54 -43.78
CA SER A 855 -6.41 1.11 -43.40
C SER A 855 -6.36 2.61 -43.12
N GLY A 856 -7.43 3.33 -43.45
CA GLY A 856 -7.62 4.74 -43.07
C GLY A 856 -7.58 5.74 -44.22
N GLU A 857 -8.44 6.76 -44.13
CA GLU A 857 -8.54 7.83 -45.13
C GLU A 857 -7.47 8.91 -44.89
N ASN A 858 -6.76 9.31 -45.96
CA ASN A 858 -5.72 10.35 -45.94
C ASN A 858 -4.52 10.06 -45.02
N GLN A 859 -4.31 8.79 -44.67
CA GLN A 859 -3.18 8.32 -43.90
C GLN A 859 -2.12 7.69 -44.80
N VAL A 860 -0.83 7.94 -44.52
CA VAL A 860 0.28 7.43 -45.34
C VAL A 860 1.03 6.34 -44.59
N GLN A 861 0.65 5.08 -44.85
CA GLN A 861 1.33 3.88 -44.34
C GLN A 861 2.37 3.40 -45.34
N HIS A 862 3.46 2.77 -44.86
CA HIS A 862 4.62 2.48 -45.70
C HIS A 862 5.02 1.00 -45.66
N LEU A 863 5.19 0.42 -46.86
CA LEU A 863 5.78 -0.91 -47.07
C LEU A 863 6.89 -0.83 -48.11
N TYR A 864 8.11 -1.19 -47.71
CA TYR A 864 9.30 -1.07 -48.55
C TYR A 864 10.12 -2.35 -48.59
N ASN A 865 10.83 -2.59 -49.70
CA ASN A 865 11.96 -3.52 -49.77
C ASN A 865 11.64 -4.90 -49.17
N SER A 866 10.46 -5.44 -49.48
CA SER A 866 9.90 -6.59 -48.78
C SER A 866 9.47 -7.70 -49.72
N ILE A 867 9.33 -8.90 -49.16
CA ILE A 867 8.86 -10.08 -49.88
C ILE A 867 7.48 -10.45 -49.33
N LEU A 868 6.49 -10.54 -50.21
CA LEU A 868 5.15 -11.01 -49.91
C LEU A 868 4.90 -12.29 -50.72
N TRP A 869 4.56 -13.38 -50.05
CA TRP A 869 4.49 -14.68 -50.71
C TRP A 869 3.44 -15.61 -50.12
N ASN A 870 2.58 -16.17 -50.95
CA ASN A 870 1.62 -17.22 -50.61
C ASN A 870 0.80 -16.88 -49.35
N ASN A 871 0.43 -15.62 -49.20
CA ASN A 871 -0.49 -15.23 -48.14
C ASN A 871 -1.90 -15.44 -48.67
N THR A 872 -2.68 -16.32 -48.01
CA THR A 872 -3.93 -16.81 -48.56
C THR A 872 -5.15 -16.33 -47.78
N ASP A 873 -6.24 -16.05 -48.46
CA ASP A 873 -7.50 -15.73 -47.82
C ASP A 873 -8.29 -17.00 -47.39
N GLY A 874 -9.54 -16.81 -46.95
CA GLY A 874 -10.39 -17.91 -46.48
C GLY A 874 -10.74 -18.97 -47.54
N TYR A 875 -10.55 -18.65 -48.81
CA TYR A 875 -10.82 -19.49 -49.98
C TYR A 875 -9.55 -20.12 -50.58
N GLU A 876 -8.40 -19.90 -49.92
CA GLU A 876 -7.08 -20.34 -50.38
C GLU A 876 -6.55 -19.57 -51.60
N ASP A 877 -7.20 -18.45 -51.96
CA ASP A 877 -6.71 -17.52 -52.98
C ASP A 877 -5.53 -16.71 -52.43
N ILE A 878 -4.51 -16.48 -53.25
CA ILE A 878 -3.36 -15.65 -52.87
C ILE A 878 -3.81 -14.19 -52.81
N TYR A 879 -3.81 -13.60 -51.60
CA TYR A 879 -4.21 -12.23 -51.36
C TYR A 879 -3.20 -11.53 -50.44
N ASN A 880 -2.11 -11.04 -51.03
CA ASN A 880 -0.97 -10.50 -50.29
C ASN A 880 -1.22 -9.13 -49.64
N ILE A 881 -1.98 -8.24 -50.29
CA ILE A 881 -2.19 -6.86 -49.82
C ILE A 881 -3.66 -6.51 -49.95
N SER A 882 -4.22 -5.82 -48.96
CA SER A 882 -5.57 -5.24 -49.04
C SER A 882 -5.61 -3.83 -48.48
N GLY A 883 -6.56 -3.03 -48.98
CA GLY A 883 -6.86 -1.68 -48.51
C GLY A 883 -8.24 -1.62 -47.89
N TYR A 884 -8.40 -0.81 -46.86
CA TYR A 884 -9.68 -0.58 -46.19
C TYR A 884 -9.92 0.93 -46.00
N GLU A 885 -11.17 1.38 -46.15
CA GLU A 885 -11.55 2.81 -46.01
C GLU A 885 -10.69 3.76 -46.86
N SER A 886 -10.61 3.52 -48.18
CA SER A 886 -9.89 4.39 -49.15
C SER A 886 -8.41 4.65 -48.82
N ALA A 887 -7.74 3.67 -48.19
CA ALA A 887 -6.32 3.78 -47.86
C ALA A 887 -5.45 4.08 -49.08
N THR A 888 -4.48 4.99 -48.89
CA THR A 888 -3.51 5.41 -49.92
C THR A 888 -2.07 5.19 -49.42
N PRO A 889 -1.65 3.92 -49.20
CA PRO A 889 -0.31 3.62 -48.70
C PRO A 889 0.75 3.83 -49.77
N VAL A 890 2.00 3.95 -49.33
CA VAL A 890 3.18 3.96 -50.19
C VAL A 890 3.81 2.58 -50.15
N ILE A 891 3.67 1.85 -51.26
CA ILE A 891 4.24 0.52 -51.42
C ILE A 891 5.33 0.60 -52.49
N LYS A 892 6.58 0.30 -52.12
CA LYS A 892 7.71 0.34 -53.06
C LYS A 892 8.60 -0.88 -52.94
N ASN A 893 9.22 -1.30 -54.04
CA ASN A 893 10.33 -2.24 -54.01
C ASN A 893 9.95 -3.60 -53.40
N VAL A 894 8.80 -4.15 -53.81
CA VAL A 894 8.23 -5.38 -53.26
C VAL A 894 8.34 -6.53 -54.26
N ILE A 895 8.74 -7.73 -53.80
CA ILE A 895 8.46 -8.98 -54.54
C ILE A 895 7.09 -9.51 -54.10
N ILE A 896 6.26 -9.89 -55.07
CA ILE A 896 4.92 -10.45 -54.84
C ILE A 896 4.62 -11.59 -55.82
N ASP A 897 4.03 -12.68 -55.37
CA ASP A 897 3.81 -13.89 -56.17
C ASP A 897 2.54 -13.91 -57.03
N ASP A 898 1.59 -13.02 -56.76
CA ASP A 898 0.41 -12.78 -57.61
C ASP A 898 0.10 -11.27 -57.68
N LEU A 899 0.45 -10.64 -58.81
CA LEU A 899 0.26 -9.21 -59.06
C LEU A 899 -1.02 -8.91 -59.86
N GLU A 900 -1.53 -9.87 -60.64
CA GLU A 900 -2.66 -9.64 -61.56
C GLU A 900 -3.98 -9.44 -60.82
N TYR A 901 -4.23 -10.18 -59.73
CA TYR A 901 -5.44 -10.01 -58.91
C TYR A 901 -5.53 -8.61 -58.26
N TYR A 902 -4.39 -7.99 -57.97
CA TYR A 902 -4.30 -6.77 -57.18
C TYR A 902 -4.69 -5.50 -57.96
N ALA A 903 -4.32 -5.42 -59.24
CA ALA A 903 -4.62 -4.25 -60.07
C ALA A 903 -6.12 -4.10 -60.40
N GLU A 904 -6.89 -5.18 -60.31
CA GLU A 904 -8.32 -5.20 -60.62
C GLU A 904 -9.22 -4.91 -59.40
N VAL A 905 -8.81 -5.33 -58.20
CA VAL A 905 -9.66 -5.32 -56.99
C VAL A 905 -9.50 -4.05 -56.14
N ASP A 906 -8.30 -3.46 -56.06
CA ASP A 906 -8.02 -2.26 -55.26
C ASP A 906 -7.09 -1.28 -56.02
N PRO A 907 -7.59 -0.56 -57.05
CA PRO A 907 -6.76 0.25 -57.96
C PRO A 907 -6.03 1.44 -57.30
N ASN A 908 -6.42 1.81 -56.07
CA ASN A 908 -5.78 2.89 -55.31
C ASN A 908 -4.49 2.44 -54.61
N LEU A 909 -4.25 1.14 -54.48
CA LEU A 909 -3.04 0.60 -53.89
C LEU A 909 -2.05 0.37 -55.05
N ALA A 910 -1.14 1.29 -55.34
CA ALA A 910 -0.16 1.12 -56.42
C ALA A 910 1.21 0.64 -55.87
N ILE A 911 1.73 -0.47 -56.39
CA ILE A 911 3.11 -0.90 -56.10
C ILE A 911 4.06 -0.20 -57.07
N THR A 912 4.93 0.65 -56.55
CA THR A 912 5.97 1.31 -57.35
C THR A 912 7.22 0.43 -57.35
N ASN A 913 7.79 0.16 -58.53
CA ASN A 913 8.98 -0.69 -58.67
C ASN A 913 8.82 -2.08 -58.02
N GLY A 914 7.63 -2.68 -58.12
CA GLY A 914 7.38 -4.06 -57.68
C GLY A 914 7.78 -5.09 -58.73
N ILE A 915 8.04 -6.34 -58.31
CA ILE A 915 8.32 -7.47 -59.19
C ILE A 915 7.32 -8.60 -58.91
N ALA A 916 6.62 -9.02 -59.96
CA ALA A 916 5.82 -10.26 -59.96
C ALA A 916 6.72 -11.48 -60.20
N VAL A 917 6.48 -12.56 -59.46
CA VAL A 917 7.34 -13.76 -59.44
C VAL A 917 7.39 -14.54 -60.75
N GLU A 918 6.32 -14.49 -61.55
CA GLU A 918 6.33 -15.07 -62.90
C GLU A 918 7.46 -14.51 -63.77
N ASP A 919 8.03 -13.35 -63.37
CA ASP A 919 9.20 -12.73 -63.97
C ASP A 919 10.39 -12.57 -62.98
N SER A 920 10.60 -13.57 -62.12
CA SER A 920 11.70 -13.56 -61.13
C SER A 920 13.11 -13.43 -61.75
N THR A 921 13.26 -13.62 -63.06
CA THR A 921 14.50 -13.34 -63.80
C THR A 921 14.84 -11.85 -63.90
N LEU A 922 13.85 -10.94 -63.83
CA LEU A 922 14.09 -9.50 -63.84
C LEU A 922 14.86 -8.99 -62.62
N LEU A 923 14.78 -9.71 -61.48
CA LEU A 923 15.43 -9.35 -60.21
C LEU A 923 16.91 -9.01 -60.38
N PHE A 924 17.62 -9.68 -61.29
CA PHE A 924 19.08 -9.58 -61.43
C PHE A 924 19.54 -9.15 -62.83
N THR A 925 18.64 -8.62 -63.65
CA THR A 925 19.05 -8.02 -64.93
C THR A 925 19.88 -6.75 -64.66
N ALA A 926 20.87 -6.47 -65.53
CA ALA A 926 21.78 -5.33 -65.36
C ALA A 926 21.05 -3.97 -65.25
N ASN A 927 19.87 -3.85 -65.87
CA ASN A 927 19.01 -2.67 -65.77
C ASN A 927 18.45 -2.46 -64.36
N TRP A 928 18.11 -3.52 -63.63
CA TRP A 928 17.57 -3.40 -62.28
C TRP A 928 18.67 -3.27 -61.24
N VAL A 929 19.85 -3.90 -61.37
CA VAL A 929 20.94 -3.69 -60.37
C VAL A 929 21.50 -2.26 -60.39
N THR A 930 21.35 -1.53 -61.51
CA THR A 930 21.97 -0.21 -61.71
C THR A 930 21.00 0.98 -61.75
N ALA A 931 19.69 0.75 -61.90
CA ALA A 931 18.69 1.83 -61.90
C ALA A 931 18.43 2.39 -60.49
N ASP A 932 18.34 3.72 -60.34
CA ASP A 932 17.98 4.42 -59.08
C ASP A 932 16.64 3.97 -58.47
N ALA A 933 15.80 3.31 -59.27
CA ALA A 933 14.47 2.80 -58.91
C ALA A 933 14.45 1.30 -58.55
N SER A 934 15.60 0.64 -58.43
CA SER A 934 15.66 -0.79 -58.17
C SER A 934 15.18 -1.20 -56.78
N PRO A 935 14.49 -2.34 -56.63
CA PRO A 935 14.16 -2.92 -55.33
C PRO A 935 15.38 -3.22 -54.46
N GLY A 936 16.55 -3.35 -55.08
CA GLY A 936 17.83 -3.60 -54.42
C GLY A 936 18.78 -2.40 -54.37
N LYS A 937 18.58 -1.35 -55.18
CA LYS A 937 19.47 -0.19 -55.15
C LYS A 937 19.02 0.75 -54.05
N GLU A 938 19.54 0.50 -52.85
CA GLU A 938 19.69 1.47 -51.76
C GLU A 938 18.48 2.38 -51.53
N ALA A 939 17.29 1.83 -51.29
CA ALA A 939 16.25 2.56 -50.55
C ALA A 939 16.42 2.41 -49.02
N GLY A 940 17.31 1.49 -48.61
CA GLY A 940 17.83 1.37 -47.23
C GLY A 940 19.06 2.23 -46.97
N LEU A 941 19.55 3.02 -47.94
CA LEU A 941 20.67 3.94 -47.80
C LEU A 941 20.42 5.23 -48.62
N ILE A 942 20.24 6.35 -47.91
CA ILE A 942 20.40 7.76 -48.35
C ILE A 942 19.19 8.49 -48.97
N LEU A 943 18.78 9.60 -48.34
CA LEU A 943 18.76 10.97 -48.92
C LEU A 943 18.70 12.05 -47.81
N LEU A 944 19.54 13.07 -47.98
CA LEU A 944 19.69 14.31 -47.17
C LEU A 944 18.38 15.13 -47.15
N SER A 945 18.02 15.80 -46.06
CA SER A 945 17.33 17.11 -46.21
C SER A 945 18.35 18.19 -46.54
N GLU A 946 17.98 19.34 -47.10
CA GLU A 946 18.90 20.48 -47.27
C GLU A 946 18.92 21.34 -45.99
N ALA A 947 19.74 22.39 -45.98
CA ALA A 947 19.89 23.28 -44.83
C ALA A 947 18.70 24.27 -44.68
N ILE A 948 18.06 24.31 -43.51
CA ILE A 948 17.10 25.35 -43.07
C ILE A 948 17.88 26.60 -42.63
N VAL A 949 17.31 27.81 -42.73
CA VAL A 949 17.87 29.04 -42.12
C VAL A 949 16.90 29.54 -41.06
N ASP A 950 17.36 29.67 -39.83
CA ASP A 950 16.68 30.10 -38.62
C ASP A 950 17.08 31.53 -38.28
N VAL A 951 16.14 32.48 -38.39
CA VAL A 951 16.43 33.91 -38.18
C VAL A 951 16.05 34.31 -36.77
N ASP A 952 17.02 34.83 -36.00
CA ASP A 952 16.77 35.35 -34.65
C ASP A 952 15.91 36.64 -34.72
N PRO A 953 14.68 36.64 -34.17
CA PRO A 953 13.75 37.75 -34.28
C PRO A 953 14.13 38.99 -33.44
N GLU A 954 15.16 38.94 -32.58
CA GLU A 954 15.67 40.15 -31.90
C GLU A 954 16.81 40.84 -32.68
N THR A 955 17.50 40.13 -33.58
CA THR A 955 18.77 40.61 -34.19
C THR A 955 18.82 40.56 -35.72
N ASP A 956 17.82 40.00 -36.40
CA ASP A 956 17.81 39.75 -37.86
C ASP A 956 19.01 38.89 -38.34
N LEU A 957 19.65 38.13 -37.43
CA LEU A 957 20.73 37.21 -37.76
C LEU A 957 20.18 35.88 -38.29
N GLU A 958 20.58 35.53 -39.52
CA GLU A 958 20.28 34.26 -40.19
C GLU A 958 21.20 33.12 -39.70
N THR A 959 20.63 32.01 -39.24
CA THR A 959 21.33 30.83 -38.73
C THR A 959 21.01 29.60 -39.58
N VAL A 960 21.95 29.13 -40.40
CA VAL A 960 21.72 27.95 -41.26
C VAL A 960 21.76 26.63 -40.46
N ILE A 961 20.62 25.99 -40.20
CA ILE A 961 20.42 24.60 -39.74
C ILE A 961 20.70 23.61 -40.90
N PRO A 962 21.72 22.73 -40.86
CA PRO A 962 22.00 21.79 -41.96
C PRO A 962 21.02 20.60 -42.09
N ALA A 963 21.07 19.95 -43.26
CA ALA A 963 20.54 18.63 -43.60
C ALA A 963 20.46 17.57 -42.47
N THR A 964 19.28 17.02 -42.14
CA THR A 964 19.17 15.86 -41.22
C THR A 964 19.04 14.53 -41.98
N TYR A 965 20.07 13.70 -41.87
CA TYR A 965 20.04 12.26 -42.17
C TYR A 965 19.40 11.50 -40.99
N LEU A 966 18.47 10.58 -41.26
CA LEU A 966 17.97 9.66 -40.23
C LEU A 966 18.96 8.49 -40.07
N GLU A 967 19.53 8.35 -38.87
CA GLU A 967 20.50 7.31 -38.49
C GLU A 967 19.92 5.88 -38.53
N PHE A 968 20.76 4.93 -38.99
CA PHE A 968 20.45 3.50 -39.14
C PHE A 968 20.81 2.72 -37.86
N ALA A 969 19.87 2.01 -37.26
CA ALA A 969 20.05 1.52 -35.88
C ALA A 969 20.77 0.17 -35.69
N THR A 970 21.16 -0.60 -36.72
CA THR A 970 21.92 -1.86 -36.45
C THR A 970 23.03 -2.26 -37.43
N GLY A 971 23.07 -1.72 -38.65
CA GLY A 971 24.07 -2.10 -39.66
C GLY A 971 24.08 -3.58 -40.08
N LYS A 972 23.14 -4.40 -39.58
CA LYS A 972 23.10 -5.87 -39.76
C LYS A 972 21.73 -6.38 -40.23
N ASP A 973 21.71 -7.50 -40.95
CA ASP A 973 20.50 -8.23 -41.38
C ASP A 973 20.01 -9.23 -40.30
N PHE A 974 18.90 -9.94 -40.55
CA PHE A 974 18.34 -10.93 -39.60
C PHE A 974 19.29 -12.10 -39.30
N ALA A 975 20.24 -12.38 -40.20
CA ALA A 975 21.27 -13.39 -39.98
C ALA A 975 22.51 -12.85 -39.26
N GLY A 976 22.51 -11.55 -38.91
CA GLY A 976 23.63 -10.87 -38.27
C GLY A 976 24.76 -10.49 -39.23
N ASN A 977 24.57 -10.66 -40.54
CA ASN A 977 25.53 -10.22 -41.56
C ASN A 977 25.49 -8.69 -41.66
N GLN A 978 26.63 -8.07 -42.00
CA GLN A 978 26.66 -6.64 -42.29
C GLN A 978 25.85 -6.36 -43.56
N ARG A 979 25.02 -5.33 -43.51
CA ARG A 979 24.26 -4.85 -44.68
C ARG A 979 25.21 -4.22 -45.71
N ILE A 980 25.08 -4.58 -46.98
CA ILE A 980 25.98 -4.18 -48.07
C ILE A 980 25.26 -3.21 -49.01
N ALA A 981 26.01 -2.18 -49.44
CA ALA A 981 25.52 -1.19 -50.38
C ALA A 981 25.56 -1.68 -51.83
N GLY A 982 24.47 -1.50 -52.58
CA GLY A 982 24.39 -1.84 -54.02
C GLY A 982 24.09 -3.31 -54.35
N THR A 983 23.74 -4.13 -53.36
CA THR A 983 23.24 -5.52 -53.47
C THR A 983 21.71 -5.58 -53.35
N ILE A 984 21.08 -6.70 -53.74
CA ILE A 984 19.62 -6.84 -53.59
C ILE A 984 19.24 -7.01 -52.11
N ASP A 985 18.83 -5.91 -51.49
CA ASP A 985 18.28 -5.85 -50.12
C ASP A 985 16.75 -5.89 -50.14
N ILE A 986 16.19 -7.08 -50.35
CA ILE A 986 14.74 -7.31 -50.26
C ILE A 986 14.45 -8.41 -49.23
N GLY A 987 13.68 -8.04 -48.22
CA GLY A 987 13.39 -8.87 -47.07
C GLY A 987 14.47 -8.83 -45.97
N PRO A 988 14.43 -9.77 -45.01
CA PRO A 988 15.22 -9.74 -43.79
C PRO A 988 16.64 -10.31 -43.96
N TYR A 989 16.91 -10.99 -45.07
CA TYR A 989 18.21 -11.55 -45.43
C TYR A 989 18.73 -10.90 -46.70
N GLU A 990 20.02 -10.55 -46.69
CA GLU A 990 20.67 -9.92 -47.83
C GLU A 990 21.30 -10.95 -48.78
N ASP A 991 21.30 -10.64 -50.09
CA ASP A 991 22.09 -11.37 -51.08
C ASP A 991 23.58 -11.02 -51.00
N GLN A 992 24.39 -12.00 -50.62
CA GLN A 992 25.83 -11.85 -50.40
C GLN A 992 26.66 -12.25 -51.64
N SER A 993 26.02 -12.57 -52.77
CA SER A 993 26.69 -13.19 -53.93
C SER A 993 27.54 -12.23 -54.78
N ASN A 994 27.26 -10.92 -54.76
CA ASN A 994 27.97 -9.91 -55.55
C ASN A 994 29.10 -9.17 -54.79
N VAL A 995 29.47 -9.64 -53.60
CA VAL A 995 30.54 -9.02 -52.79
C VAL A 995 31.89 -9.36 -53.40
N ALA A 996 32.60 -8.35 -53.92
CA ALA A 996 34.03 -8.50 -54.21
C ALA A 996 34.74 -8.90 -52.90
N ILE A 997 35.52 -9.99 -52.93
CA ILE A 997 36.13 -10.71 -51.78
C ILE A 997 36.98 -9.83 -50.83
N ASN A 998 37.11 -8.53 -51.08
CA ASN A 998 37.99 -7.61 -50.36
C ASN A 998 37.35 -6.87 -49.18
N ASN A 999 36.04 -6.96 -48.96
CA ASN A 999 35.44 -6.48 -47.70
C ASN A 999 35.41 -7.64 -46.70
N VAL A 1000 36.26 -7.54 -45.68
CA VAL A 1000 36.42 -8.53 -44.62
C VAL A 1000 35.08 -8.75 -43.93
N LYS A 1001 34.44 -9.89 -44.18
CA LYS A 1001 33.31 -10.37 -43.37
C LYS A 1001 33.74 -10.37 -41.90
N PRO A 1002 32.90 -9.95 -40.94
CA PRO A 1002 33.09 -10.42 -39.58
C PRO A 1002 32.89 -11.94 -39.63
N GLU A 1003 34.00 -12.66 -39.64
CA GLU A 1003 34.02 -14.10 -39.81
C GLU A 1003 33.25 -14.71 -38.64
N ILE A 1004 32.08 -15.30 -38.91
CA ILE A 1004 31.51 -16.28 -37.99
C ILE A 1004 32.47 -17.48 -38.07
N VAL A 1005 33.46 -17.50 -37.17
CA VAL A 1005 34.49 -18.52 -37.07
C VAL A 1005 33.84 -19.83 -36.61
N GLY A 1006 34.06 -20.90 -37.38
CA GLY A 1006 33.52 -22.24 -37.13
C GLY A 1006 33.51 -23.08 -38.40
N ASN A 1007 33.73 -24.39 -38.28
CA ASN A 1007 33.64 -25.30 -39.41
C ASN A 1007 32.18 -25.60 -39.75
N VAL A 1008 31.83 -25.61 -41.05
CA VAL A 1008 30.49 -25.99 -41.49
C VAL A 1008 30.28 -27.49 -41.25
N ILE A 1009 29.32 -27.83 -40.40
CA ILE A 1009 28.92 -29.21 -40.08
C ILE A 1009 27.67 -29.66 -40.85
N ALA A 1010 26.84 -28.74 -41.33
CA ALA A 1010 25.72 -29.05 -42.23
C ALA A 1010 25.35 -27.86 -43.13
N THR A 1011 24.89 -28.13 -44.34
CA THR A 1011 24.36 -27.10 -45.26
C THR A 1011 22.98 -27.51 -45.74
N LYS A 1012 22.01 -26.60 -45.60
CA LYS A 1012 20.65 -26.76 -46.11
C LYS A 1012 20.32 -25.61 -47.05
N TYR A 1013 19.52 -25.90 -48.07
CA TYR A 1013 19.04 -24.90 -49.01
C TYR A 1013 17.55 -24.75 -48.84
N TYR A 1014 17.09 -23.52 -48.94
CA TYR A 1014 15.68 -23.17 -48.94
C TYR A 1014 15.44 -22.31 -50.16
N ASN A 1015 14.28 -22.42 -50.79
CA ASN A 1015 13.89 -21.41 -51.77
C ASN A 1015 13.46 -20.11 -51.05
N ILE A 1016 13.16 -19.04 -51.79
CA ILE A 1016 12.64 -17.78 -51.22
C ILE A 1016 11.31 -17.95 -50.45
N GLN A 1017 10.66 -19.09 -50.58
CA GLN A 1017 9.43 -19.46 -49.87
C GLN A 1017 9.72 -20.05 -48.48
N GLY A 1018 11.00 -20.22 -48.11
CA GLY A 1018 11.43 -20.84 -46.86
C GLY A 1018 11.24 -22.36 -46.83
N ILE A 1019 10.93 -23.00 -47.96
CA ILE A 1019 10.80 -24.46 -48.09
C ILE A 1019 12.19 -25.05 -48.31
N GLU A 1020 12.54 -26.05 -47.51
CA GLU A 1020 13.81 -26.78 -47.68
C GLU A 1020 13.81 -27.50 -49.02
N VAL A 1021 14.85 -27.26 -49.81
CA VAL A 1021 15.07 -27.88 -51.12
C VAL A 1021 16.41 -28.61 -51.13
N SER A 1022 16.54 -29.62 -51.98
CA SER A 1022 17.86 -30.10 -52.38
C SER A 1022 18.66 -28.96 -53.00
N ARG A 1023 20.00 -29.06 -53.01
CA ARG A 1023 20.88 -28.04 -53.62
C ARG A 1023 20.30 -27.53 -54.94
N PRO A 1024 20.04 -26.21 -55.07
CA PRO A 1024 19.29 -25.67 -56.20
C PRO A 1024 19.91 -26.00 -57.56
N THR A 1025 19.10 -26.48 -58.50
CA THR A 1025 19.53 -26.80 -59.88
C THR A 1025 18.88 -25.91 -60.95
N THR A 1026 17.82 -25.19 -60.61
CA THR A 1026 17.10 -24.27 -61.49
C THR A 1026 17.50 -22.83 -61.23
N THR A 1027 17.41 -21.97 -62.24
CA THR A 1027 17.63 -20.52 -62.06
C THR A 1027 16.60 -19.96 -61.05
N GLY A 1028 17.06 -19.25 -60.02
CA GLY A 1028 16.19 -18.69 -58.98
C GLY A 1028 16.94 -18.25 -57.73
N VAL A 1029 16.23 -17.59 -56.81
CA VAL A 1029 16.79 -17.10 -55.54
C VAL A 1029 16.59 -18.14 -54.44
N TYR A 1030 17.64 -18.40 -53.68
CA TYR A 1030 17.65 -19.40 -52.61
C TYR A 1030 18.33 -18.86 -51.36
N ILE A 1031 17.97 -19.42 -50.21
CA ILE A 1031 18.57 -19.18 -48.90
C ILE A 1031 19.39 -20.43 -48.54
N GLN A 1032 20.69 -20.30 -48.45
CA GLN A 1032 21.60 -21.32 -47.93
C GLN A 1032 21.78 -21.10 -46.42
N LYS A 1033 21.55 -22.13 -45.61
CA LYS A 1033 21.86 -22.15 -44.17
C LYS A 1033 23.00 -23.12 -43.91
N GLU A 1034 24.11 -22.64 -43.39
CA GLU A 1034 25.26 -23.42 -42.95
C GLU A 1034 25.29 -23.47 -41.43
N TRP A 1035 25.21 -24.66 -40.86
CA TRP A 1035 25.35 -24.88 -39.42
C TRP A 1035 26.83 -25.06 -39.12
N LEU A 1036 27.32 -24.35 -38.12
CA LEU A 1036 28.71 -24.36 -37.72
C LEU A 1036 28.92 -25.23 -36.47
N ASP A 1037 30.11 -25.79 -36.30
CA ASP A 1037 30.54 -26.51 -35.08
C ASP A 1037 30.51 -25.63 -33.82
N THR A 1038 30.35 -24.32 -33.98
CA THR A 1038 30.12 -23.34 -32.93
C THR A 1038 28.64 -23.14 -32.56
N ASN A 1039 27.73 -24.01 -33.04
CA ASN A 1039 26.27 -23.89 -32.90
C ASN A 1039 25.65 -22.63 -33.52
N LYS A 1040 26.40 -21.88 -34.32
CA LYS A 1040 25.89 -20.73 -35.07
C LYS A 1040 25.42 -21.16 -36.46
N ILE A 1041 24.45 -20.43 -37.02
CA ILE A 1041 23.96 -20.65 -38.39
C ILE A 1041 24.36 -19.44 -39.24
N ARG A 1042 25.15 -19.69 -40.29
CA ARG A 1042 25.43 -18.69 -41.32
C ARG A 1042 24.36 -18.80 -42.40
N VAL A 1043 23.66 -17.71 -42.70
CA VAL A 1043 22.61 -17.67 -43.72
C VAL A 1043 23.03 -16.78 -44.87
N THR A 1044 22.93 -17.29 -46.09
CA THR A 1044 23.30 -16.59 -47.33
C THR A 1044 22.13 -16.66 -48.30
N LYS A 1045 21.59 -15.52 -48.74
CA LYS A 1045 20.74 -15.49 -49.93
C LYS A 1045 21.65 -15.47 -51.15
N PHE A 1046 21.35 -16.29 -52.16
CA PHE A 1046 22.13 -16.34 -53.40
C PHE A 1046 21.23 -16.63 -54.59
N LEU A 1047 21.60 -16.09 -55.75
CA LEU A 1047 21.02 -16.42 -57.04
C LEU A 1047 21.71 -17.66 -57.61
N ASN A 1048 20.97 -18.73 -57.80
CA ASN A 1048 21.40 -19.82 -58.67
C ASN A 1048 21.09 -19.41 -60.12
N ILE A 1049 22.08 -19.40 -61.00
CA ILE A 1049 21.87 -19.22 -62.45
C ILE A 1049 22.25 -20.54 -63.11
N GLN A 1050 21.29 -21.19 -63.75
CA GLN A 1050 21.56 -22.35 -64.57
C GLN A 1050 22.34 -21.89 -65.81
N LYS A 1051 23.60 -22.29 -65.91
CA LYS A 1051 24.45 -22.01 -67.09
C LYS A 1051 24.10 -22.93 -68.25
#